data_AF-A0A9E4D075-F1
#
_entry.id   AF-A0A9E4D075-F1
#
_cell.length_a   1.000
_cell.length_b   1.000
_cell.length_c   1.000
_cell.angle_alpha   90.00
_cell.angle_beta   90.00
_cell.angle_gamma   90.00
#
_symmetry.space_group_name_H-M   'P 1'
#
loop_
_entity.id
_entity.type
_entity.pdbx_description
1 polymer ?
#
loop_
_entity_poly.entity_id
_entity_poly.type
_entity_poly.pdbx_seq_one_letter_code
_entity_poly.pdbx_strand_id
1 'polypeptide(L)'
;MTSKSAAVPDPPADRGARIGAVYSICATKKLLDRVKRKPEPAVDAGSMLGNWYATLIAWRPQLVLLVNEHTLFPVVMPLAPAATLAERFPAHLGSALLDAGAPTEFVDAELAAMGEGSFAKTDSRSVVGVMNDFVRLAGAWRDRGDEGDLAGLSGWLAEVPCSPLYESHGSPDRELLALVDRWKAGELVPRPRLTLVKPLEEQPVAASAAKLVADPWRIVNRRTPNQLSKRDLEDALERMYERDPEGAHRAEQDFDSMSGGEGPWMVRQWNLQEWLWDQLTTKVLTYEPDYKTLAAAALAELFDELGLDRYAAICRSEATAEVHAAFGRSNRAGYSAMRKALAASGIEPTDTDTFAWGSVMDTAEYEALAEVQLVLEDAIQSGRLQPGTRGWKKTKAKIIDEALDGNHLYQLGQSYRTAVLTERIAAWVDEPDGRSRELGRRRATIANRLLSPISPPADVAEAMRPLMWLLSVFGKQQALTQAGYLNRAFVQQVSATRPWSDAHGADRVANAETDDVGLHQLRGLLQACGALRKRGQILERTRLGARMADDAELAWAQVVAHFGERQWGRFVTETAGLMLLGADRGLSADDLMAEVAETAGEMGWRIDRTEPPDQGAASRAFRGFALEVLGLTVEEGDWGSRTLALTPAGEVTVLAMLRHTAAGPRGHS
;
A
#
# COMPACT_ATOMS: atom_id res chain seq x y z
N MET A 1 -81.13 -39.76 12.14
CA MET A 1 -80.13 -39.63 13.24
C MET A 1 -78.87 -40.31 12.75
N THR A 2 -77.72 -39.69 12.51
CA THR A 2 -77.18 -38.38 12.87
C THR A 2 -76.05 -38.04 11.87
N SER A 3 -75.85 -36.75 11.65
CA SER A 3 -74.96 -36.08 10.70
C SER A 3 -73.51 -36.59 10.65
N LYS A 4 -72.96 -36.77 9.44
CA LYS A 4 -71.50 -36.82 9.18
C LYS A 4 -70.98 -35.38 9.08
N SER A 5 -70.30 -34.92 10.12
CA SER A 5 -69.58 -33.64 10.11
C SER A 5 -68.21 -33.83 9.47
N ALA A 6 -67.91 -32.99 8.48
CA ALA A 6 -66.61 -32.89 7.82
C ALA A 6 -65.60 -32.21 8.77
N ALA A 7 -64.49 -32.91 9.07
CA ALA A 7 -63.33 -32.28 9.69
C ALA A 7 -62.49 -31.60 8.60
N VAL A 8 -62.34 -30.29 8.74
CA VAL A 8 -61.41 -29.45 7.98
C VAL A 8 -59.99 -29.98 8.21
N PRO A 9 -59.17 -30.22 7.16
CA PRO A 9 -57.78 -30.59 7.35
C PRO A 9 -57.01 -29.39 7.92
N ASP A 10 -56.22 -29.64 8.97
CA ASP A 10 -55.30 -28.67 9.55
C ASP A 10 -54.45 -27.98 8.46
N PRO A 11 -54.27 -26.65 8.52
CA PRO A 11 -53.35 -25.98 7.62
C PRO A 11 -51.95 -26.59 7.80
N PRO A 12 -51.18 -26.79 6.72
CA PRO A 12 -49.84 -27.34 6.84
C PRO A 12 -49.04 -26.44 7.77
N ALA A 13 -48.52 -27.04 8.84
CA ALA A 13 -47.57 -26.40 9.74
C ALA A 13 -46.53 -25.68 8.90
N ASP A 14 -46.48 -24.36 9.08
CA ASP A 14 -45.45 -23.47 8.59
C ASP A 14 -44.10 -24.10 8.96
N ARG A 15 -43.50 -24.82 8.01
CA ARG A 15 -42.11 -25.25 8.10
C ARG A 15 -41.36 -23.95 7.92
N GLY A 16 -41.11 -23.30 9.05
CA GLY A 16 -40.48 -21.99 9.14
C GLY A 16 -39.42 -21.85 8.08
N ALA A 17 -39.58 -20.79 7.27
CA ALA A 17 -38.55 -20.33 6.37
C ALA A 17 -37.23 -20.38 7.13
N ARG A 18 -36.35 -21.33 6.76
CA ARG A 18 -34.98 -21.33 7.26
C ARG A 18 -34.41 -20.01 6.84
N ILE A 19 -34.13 -19.15 7.82
CA ILE A 19 -33.38 -17.92 7.62
C ILE A 19 -32.09 -18.37 6.93
N GLY A 20 -31.85 -17.90 5.70
CA GLY A 20 -30.62 -18.23 4.98
C GLY A 20 -29.41 -17.82 5.82
N ALA A 21 -28.31 -18.57 5.73
CA ALA A 21 -27.09 -18.23 6.45
C ALA A 21 -26.67 -16.78 6.14
N VAL A 22 -26.28 -16.04 7.18
CA VAL A 22 -26.10 -14.57 7.14
C VAL A 22 -24.63 -14.18 7.03
N TYR A 23 -23.71 -15.12 7.31
CA TYR A 23 -22.28 -14.98 7.05
C TYR A 23 -21.65 -16.35 6.74
N SER A 24 -20.47 -16.35 6.12
CA SER A 24 -19.72 -17.55 5.79
C SER A 24 -18.35 -17.61 6.47
N ILE A 25 -18.01 -18.80 6.96
CA ILE A 25 -16.66 -19.19 7.37
C ILE A 25 -16.01 -19.97 6.22
N CYS A 26 -15.17 -19.29 5.46
CA CYS A 26 -14.34 -19.83 4.39
C CYS A 26 -13.21 -20.70 4.99
N ALA A 27 -13.46 -21.99 5.16
CA ALA A 27 -12.61 -22.89 5.92
C ALA A 27 -11.65 -23.69 5.03
N THR A 28 -10.42 -23.89 5.52
CA THR A 28 -9.47 -24.81 4.88
C THR A 28 -9.98 -26.25 4.96
N LYS A 29 -9.52 -27.12 4.04
CA LYS A 29 -9.88 -28.55 4.05
C LYS A 29 -9.65 -29.21 5.42
N LYS A 30 -8.54 -28.87 6.09
CA LYS A 30 -8.17 -29.39 7.41
C LYS A 30 -9.22 -29.08 8.48
N LEU A 31 -9.88 -27.93 8.41
CA LEU A 31 -10.95 -27.53 9.32
C LEU A 31 -12.30 -28.14 8.91
N LEU A 32 -12.62 -28.14 7.62
CA LEU A 32 -13.85 -28.76 7.08
C LEU A 32 -13.97 -30.25 7.46
N ASP A 33 -12.85 -30.99 7.40
CA ASP A 33 -12.79 -32.40 7.79
C ASP A 33 -13.15 -32.62 9.29
N ARG A 34 -13.00 -31.59 10.14
CA ARG A 34 -13.35 -31.64 11.57
C ARG A 34 -14.78 -31.22 11.87
N VAL A 35 -15.29 -30.22 11.16
CA VAL A 35 -16.64 -29.68 11.37
C VAL A 35 -17.72 -30.59 10.76
N LYS A 36 -17.38 -31.41 9.76
CA LYS A 36 -18.27 -32.39 9.11
C LYS A 36 -19.57 -31.78 8.55
N ARG A 37 -19.56 -30.49 8.20
CA ARG A 37 -20.63 -29.80 7.47
C ARG A 37 -20.27 -29.75 5.99
N LYS A 38 -21.28 -29.89 5.12
CA LYS A 38 -21.08 -29.75 3.66
C LYS A 38 -20.81 -28.27 3.37
N PRO A 39 -19.69 -27.92 2.72
CA PRO A 39 -19.44 -26.54 2.36
C PRO A 39 -20.38 -26.08 1.24
N GLU A 40 -20.89 -24.88 1.36
CA GLU A 40 -21.76 -24.18 0.42
C GLU A 40 -21.01 -22.96 -0.19
N PRO A 41 -21.51 -22.34 -1.27
CA PRO A 41 -20.96 -21.06 -1.74
C PRO A 41 -20.99 -20.02 -0.62
N ALA A 42 -19.95 -19.18 -0.55
CA ALA A 42 -19.92 -18.10 0.43
C ALA A 42 -21.08 -17.12 0.16
N VAL A 43 -21.76 -16.68 1.22
CA VAL A 43 -22.84 -15.69 1.15
C VAL A 43 -22.28 -14.29 1.23
N ASP A 44 -22.98 -13.31 0.67
CA ASP A 44 -22.69 -11.89 0.95
C ASP A 44 -23.15 -11.57 2.36
N ALA A 45 -22.19 -11.40 3.27
CA ALA A 45 -22.49 -11.13 4.66
C ALA A 45 -23.10 -9.73 4.85
N GLY A 46 -24.14 -9.64 5.69
CA GLY A 46 -24.81 -8.39 6.02
C GLY A 46 -24.13 -7.56 7.12
N SER A 47 -23.09 -8.10 7.75
CA SER A 47 -22.33 -7.45 8.82
C SER A 47 -21.20 -6.57 8.26
N MET A 48 -20.70 -5.62 9.06
CA MET A 48 -19.64 -4.68 8.65
C MET A 48 -18.32 -5.38 8.37
N LEU A 49 -17.96 -6.38 9.18
CA LEU A 49 -16.72 -7.12 8.99
C LEU A 49 -16.85 -8.19 7.89
N GLY A 50 -18.07 -8.61 7.54
CA GLY A 50 -18.30 -9.52 6.42
C GLY A 50 -17.86 -10.97 6.70
N ASN A 51 -17.27 -11.62 5.69
CA ASN A 51 -16.90 -13.05 5.76
C ASN A 51 -15.57 -13.31 6.45
N TRP A 52 -15.41 -14.54 6.94
CA TRP A 52 -14.27 -14.95 7.76
C TRP A 52 -13.55 -16.15 7.15
N TYR A 53 -12.21 -16.13 7.15
CA TYR A 53 -11.38 -17.24 6.69
C TYR A 53 -10.87 -18.02 7.89
N ALA A 54 -10.98 -19.34 7.87
CA ALA A 54 -10.64 -20.14 9.04
C ALA A 54 -9.74 -21.33 8.75
N THR A 55 -8.80 -21.59 9.67
CA THR A 55 -7.92 -22.74 9.61
C THR A 55 -7.74 -23.40 10.98
N LEU A 56 -7.34 -24.67 10.96
CA LEU A 56 -7.08 -25.46 12.15
C LEU A 56 -5.64 -25.24 12.66
N ILE A 57 -5.51 -24.87 13.93
CA ILE A 57 -4.25 -24.95 14.68
C ILE A 57 -4.22 -26.30 15.40
N ALA A 58 -3.39 -27.22 14.92
CA ALA A 58 -3.35 -28.62 15.38
C ALA A 58 -2.57 -28.81 16.70
N TRP A 59 -2.71 -27.89 17.66
CA TRP A 59 -2.14 -28.00 19.01
C TRP A 59 -3.01 -28.89 19.92
N ARG A 60 -2.58 -29.09 21.17
CA ARG A 60 -3.40 -29.69 22.22
C ARG A 60 -3.55 -28.70 23.37
N PRO A 61 -4.76 -28.18 23.66
CA PRO A 61 -6.03 -28.43 22.93
C PRO A 61 -6.02 -27.87 21.49
N GLN A 62 -6.88 -28.40 20.61
CA GLN A 62 -6.98 -27.94 19.22
C GLN A 62 -7.69 -26.58 19.16
N LEU A 63 -7.15 -25.64 18.39
CA LEU A 63 -7.68 -24.29 18.23
C LEU A 63 -8.08 -24.02 16.77
N VAL A 64 -8.90 -23.00 16.58
CA VAL A 64 -9.24 -22.45 15.26
C VAL A 64 -8.78 -21.00 15.24
N LEU A 65 -8.09 -20.64 14.17
CA LEU A 65 -7.81 -19.26 13.81
C LEU A 65 -8.83 -18.85 12.75
N LEU A 66 -9.58 -17.80 13.04
CA LEU A 66 -10.42 -17.08 12.09
C LEU A 66 -9.76 -15.73 11.78
N VAL A 67 -9.76 -15.33 10.53
CA VAL A 67 -9.16 -14.08 10.04
C VAL A 67 -10.19 -13.37 9.19
N ASN A 68 -10.44 -12.11 9.50
CA ASN A 68 -11.35 -11.30 8.70
C ASN A 68 -10.81 -11.11 7.26
N GLU A 69 -11.68 -11.09 6.26
CA GLU A 69 -11.24 -10.92 4.87
C GLU A 69 -10.59 -9.56 4.59
N HIS A 70 -11.10 -8.50 5.21
CA HIS A 70 -10.75 -7.11 4.89
C HIS A 70 -9.73 -6.54 5.87
N THR A 71 -10.03 -6.63 7.17
CA THR A 71 -9.16 -6.08 8.21
C THR A 71 -8.01 -7.03 8.57
N LEU A 72 -8.06 -8.29 8.11
CA LEU A 72 -7.20 -9.39 8.57
C LEU A 72 -7.22 -9.60 10.08
N PHE A 73 -8.24 -9.06 10.78
CA PHE A 73 -8.35 -9.15 12.22
C PHE A 73 -8.45 -10.62 12.65
N PRO A 74 -7.52 -11.12 13.49
CA PRO A 74 -7.49 -12.51 13.91
C PRO A 74 -8.34 -12.76 15.16
N VAL A 75 -9.04 -13.88 15.18
CA VAL A 75 -9.73 -14.42 16.35
C VAL A 75 -9.32 -15.88 16.54
N VAL A 76 -8.73 -16.18 17.69
CA VAL A 76 -8.36 -17.54 18.09
C VAL A 76 -9.36 -18.07 19.11
N MET A 77 -9.91 -19.25 18.84
CA MET A 77 -10.87 -19.90 19.74
C MET A 77 -10.67 -21.41 19.82
N PRO A 78 -11.15 -22.08 20.90
CA PRO A 78 -11.08 -23.53 20.97
C PRO A 78 -11.91 -24.20 19.87
N LEU A 79 -11.37 -25.24 19.23
CA LEU A 79 -12.10 -26.01 18.22
C LEU A 79 -13.29 -26.76 18.83
N ALA A 80 -13.11 -27.38 19.99
CA ALA A 80 -14.11 -28.29 20.55
C ALA A 80 -15.25 -27.54 21.27
N PRO A 81 -16.54 -27.91 21.02
CA PRO A 81 -17.01 -28.85 20.00
C PRO A 81 -16.99 -28.25 18.58
N ALA A 82 -16.52 -29.02 17.60
CA ALA A 82 -16.40 -28.55 16.22
C ALA A 82 -17.75 -28.34 15.52
N ALA A 83 -18.79 -29.07 15.95
CA ALA A 83 -20.13 -29.00 15.36
C ALA A 83 -20.84 -27.66 15.61
N THR A 84 -20.48 -26.97 16.70
CA THR A 84 -21.06 -25.68 17.13
C THR A 84 -20.09 -24.52 16.93
N LEU A 85 -19.04 -24.70 16.10
CA LEU A 85 -18.00 -23.68 15.90
C LEU A 85 -18.60 -22.34 15.44
N ALA A 86 -19.47 -22.35 14.41
CA ALA A 86 -20.12 -21.14 13.89
C ALA A 86 -21.08 -20.50 14.89
N GLU A 87 -21.72 -21.30 15.75
CA GLU A 87 -22.62 -20.79 16.80
C GLU A 87 -21.84 -20.09 17.93
N ARG A 88 -20.62 -20.59 18.25
CA ARG A 88 -19.77 -20.03 19.30
C ARG A 88 -18.92 -18.85 18.83
N PHE A 89 -18.67 -18.75 17.53
CA PHE A 89 -17.76 -17.74 16.97
C PHE A 89 -18.14 -16.29 17.34
N PRO A 90 -19.41 -15.84 17.23
CA PRO A 90 -19.78 -14.46 17.56
C PRO A 90 -19.37 -14.02 18.98
N ALA A 91 -19.49 -14.91 19.98
CA ALA A 91 -19.08 -14.58 21.34
C ALA A 91 -17.56 -14.33 21.46
N HIS A 92 -16.75 -15.13 20.78
CA HIS A 92 -15.29 -14.95 20.75
C HIS A 92 -14.86 -13.72 19.94
N LEU A 93 -15.58 -13.42 18.86
CA LEU A 93 -15.38 -12.19 18.10
C LEU A 93 -15.67 -10.96 18.96
N GLY A 94 -16.79 -10.94 19.68
CA GLY A 94 -17.18 -9.83 20.54
C GLY A 94 -16.11 -9.49 21.58
N SER A 95 -15.57 -10.50 22.27
CA SER A 95 -14.46 -10.30 23.21
C SER A 95 -13.21 -9.75 22.52
N ALA A 96 -12.81 -10.34 21.39
CA ALA A 96 -11.61 -9.88 20.67
C ALA A 96 -11.75 -8.44 20.15
N LEU A 97 -12.93 -8.03 19.69
CA LEU A 97 -13.19 -6.65 19.24
C LEU A 97 -13.13 -5.65 20.39
N LEU A 98 -13.70 -5.99 21.55
CA LEU A 98 -13.64 -5.14 22.75
C LEU A 98 -12.19 -4.97 23.24
N ASP A 99 -11.42 -6.07 23.28
CA ASP A 99 -10.01 -6.04 23.67
C ASP A 99 -9.15 -5.22 22.69
N ALA A 100 -9.53 -5.20 21.41
CA ALA A 100 -8.89 -4.37 20.39
C ALA A 100 -9.33 -2.89 20.41
N GLY A 101 -10.21 -2.50 21.34
CA GLY A 101 -10.64 -1.12 21.53
C GLY A 101 -11.84 -0.69 20.67
N ALA A 102 -12.57 -1.63 20.07
CA ALA A 102 -13.82 -1.29 19.37
C ALA A 102 -14.91 -0.86 20.38
N PRO A 103 -15.70 0.20 20.09
CA PRO A 103 -16.80 0.63 20.94
C PRO A 103 -17.88 -0.45 21.06
N THR A 104 -18.51 -0.53 22.24
CA THR A 104 -19.59 -1.49 22.51
C THR A 104 -20.72 -1.38 21.48
N GLU A 105 -21.05 -0.17 21.02
CA GLU A 105 -22.11 0.05 20.03
C GLU A 105 -21.79 -0.58 18.67
N PHE A 106 -20.53 -0.54 18.26
CA PHE A 106 -20.06 -1.20 17.04
C PHE A 106 -20.12 -2.72 17.20
N VAL A 107 -19.65 -3.23 18.34
CA VAL A 107 -19.64 -4.67 18.65
C VAL A 107 -21.07 -5.21 18.67
N ASP A 108 -22.00 -4.54 19.36
CA ASP A 108 -23.40 -4.94 19.43
C ASP A 108 -24.06 -4.93 18.04
N ALA A 109 -23.78 -3.92 17.21
CA ALA A 109 -24.28 -3.83 15.84
C ALA A 109 -23.75 -4.97 14.96
N GLU A 110 -22.45 -5.29 15.07
CA GLU A 110 -21.81 -6.37 14.32
C GLU A 110 -22.37 -7.73 14.74
N LEU A 111 -22.46 -8.00 16.04
CA LEU A 111 -23.00 -9.26 16.56
C LEU A 111 -24.50 -9.42 16.26
N ALA A 112 -25.28 -8.33 16.26
CA ALA A 112 -26.68 -8.36 15.87
C ALA A 112 -26.89 -8.64 14.37
N ALA A 113 -25.91 -8.28 13.54
CA ALA A 113 -25.90 -8.59 12.11
C ALA A 113 -25.45 -10.04 11.84
N MET A 114 -24.69 -10.66 12.75
CA MET A 114 -24.29 -12.07 12.66
C MET A 114 -25.47 -13.00 12.98
N GLY A 115 -26.09 -13.56 11.93
CA GLY A 115 -27.11 -14.60 12.05
C GLY A 115 -26.53 -16.03 12.05
N GLU A 116 -27.22 -16.97 11.39
CA GLU A 116 -26.72 -18.34 11.25
C GLU A 116 -25.48 -18.39 10.33
N GLY A 117 -24.39 -18.99 10.80
CA GLY A 117 -23.13 -19.09 10.04
C GLY A 117 -23.07 -20.35 9.17
N SER A 118 -22.63 -20.20 7.92
CA SER A 118 -22.37 -21.31 6.98
C SER A 118 -20.87 -21.59 6.81
N PHE A 119 -20.52 -22.75 6.26
CA PHE A 119 -19.14 -23.07 5.89
C PHE A 119 -18.97 -23.00 4.37
N ALA A 120 -17.93 -22.33 3.91
CA ALA A 120 -17.52 -22.29 2.51
C ALA A 120 -16.08 -22.80 2.35
N LYS A 121 -15.64 -23.03 1.11
CA LYS A 121 -14.23 -23.33 0.82
C LYS A 121 -13.46 -22.03 0.68
N THR A 122 -12.22 -21.99 1.16
CA THR A 122 -11.30 -20.86 0.91
C THR A 122 -11.07 -20.64 -0.59
N ASP A 123 -11.19 -19.39 -1.04
CA ASP A 123 -10.96 -18.93 -2.42
C ASP A 123 -9.93 -17.78 -2.52
N SER A 124 -9.59 -17.11 -1.41
CA SER A 124 -8.49 -16.14 -1.32
C SER A 124 -7.15 -16.77 -0.92
N ARG A 125 -6.19 -16.82 -1.86
CA ARG A 125 -4.80 -17.25 -1.59
C ARG A 125 -4.01 -16.28 -0.71
N SER A 126 -4.39 -15.00 -0.71
CA SER A 126 -3.72 -13.96 0.10
C SER A 126 -4.02 -14.15 1.58
N VAL A 127 -5.31 -14.25 1.93
CA VAL A 127 -5.75 -14.47 3.33
C VAL A 127 -5.24 -15.82 3.85
N VAL A 128 -5.18 -16.84 2.99
CA VAL A 128 -4.53 -18.13 3.34
C VAL A 128 -3.03 -17.98 3.65
N GLY A 129 -2.31 -17.09 2.96
CA GLY A 129 -0.93 -16.74 3.28
C GLY A 129 -0.81 -16.16 4.70
N VAL A 130 -1.63 -15.16 5.01
CA VAL A 130 -1.70 -14.51 6.33
C VAL A 130 -2.05 -15.51 7.43
N MET A 131 -3.04 -16.37 7.22
CA MET A 131 -3.37 -17.45 8.16
C MET A 131 -2.17 -18.35 8.45
N ASN A 132 -1.36 -18.70 7.44
CA ASN A 132 -0.17 -19.53 7.67
C ASN A 132 0.89 -18.78 8.49
N ASP A 133 1.06 -17.48 8.26
CA ASP A 133 1.97 -16.65 9.06
C ASP A 133 1.50 -16.50 10.51
N PHE A 134 0.20 -16.26 10.74
CA PHE A 134 -0.37 -16.23 12.08
C PHE A 134 -0.28 -17.57 12.80
N VAL A 135 -0.49 -18.70 12.11
CA VAL A 135 -0.27 -20.03 12.70
C VAL A 135 1.19 -20.22 13.12
N ARG A 136 2.14 -19.74 12.31
CA ARG A 136 3.58 -19.79 12.63
C ARG A 136 3.89 -18.90 13.84
N LEU A 137 3.37 -17.68 13.87
CA LEU A 137 3.58 -16.70 14.94
C LEU A 137 2.96 -17.14 16.26
N ALA A 138 1.75 -17.71 16.21
CA ALA A 138 1.12 -18.31 17.38
C ALA A 138 2.05 -19.36 18.03
N GLY A 139 2.86 -20.09 17.24
CA GLY A 139 3.87 -21.00 17.78
C GLY A 139 4.86 -20.32 18.73
N ALA A 140 5.29 -19.09 18.41
CA ALA A 140 6.19 -18.31 19.26
C ALA A 140 5.51 -17.79 20.54
N TRP A 141 4.22 -17.48 20.49
CA TRP A 141 3.42 -17.14 21.68
C TRP A 141 3.35 -18.33 22.64
N ARG A 142 3.05 -19.52 22.10
CA ARG A 142 2.99 -20.75 22.90
C ARG A 142 4.32 -21.04 23.60
N ASP A 143 5.44 -20.84 22.90
CA ASP A 143 6.78 -21.08 23.46
C ASP A 143 7.13 -20.13 24.64
N ARG A 144 6.36 -19.05 24.87
CA ARG A 144 6.50 -18.14 26.03
C ARG A 144 5.75 -18.60 27.29
N GLY A 145 4.88 -19.61 27.18
CA GLY A 145 4.16 -20.20 28.31
C GLY A 145 2.72 -19.69 28.54
N ASP A 146 2.22 -18.78 27.71
CA ASP A 146 0.89 -18.14 27.86
C ASP A 146 -0.22 -18.85 27.07
N GLU A 147 -0.28 -20.19 27.14
CA GLU A 147 -1.14 -21.01 26.26
C GLU A 147 -2.66 -20.89 26.55
N GLY A 148 -3.03 -20.34 27.71
CA GLY A 148 -4.43 -20.23 28.15
C GLY A 148 -5.15 -18.95 27.70
N ASP A 149 -4.40 -17.92 27.28
CA ASP A 149 -4.96 -16.62 26.93
C ASP A 149 -5.16 -16.48 25.41
N LEU A 150 -6.29 -17.00 24.93
CA LEU A 150 -6.63 -16.96 23.50
C LEU A 150 -7.07 -15.58 23.03
N ALA A 151 -7.60 -14.75 23.93
CA ALA A 151 -7.94 -13.36 23.65
C ALA A 151 -6.67 -12.52 23.51
N GLY A 152 -5.72 -12.65 24.44
CA GLY A 152 -4.39 -12.06 24.35
C GLY A 152 -3.61 -12.53 23.12
N LEU A 153 -3.70 -13.82 22.76
CA LEU A 153 -3.14 -14.32 21.49
C LEU A 153 -3.79 -13.67 20.26
N SER A 154 -5.11 -13.44 20.29
CA SER A 154 -5.82 -12.74 19.21
C SER A 154 -5.36 -11.29 19.10
N GLY A 155 -5.27 -10.57 20.23
CA GLY A 155 -4.76 -9.20 20.27
C GLY A 155 -3.30 -9.09 19.81
N TRP A 156 -2.43 -9.98 20.29
CA TRP A 156 -1.02 -9.99 19.87
C TRP A 156 -0.86 -10.26 18.37
N LEU A 157 -1.66 -11.18 17.80
CA LEU A 157 -1.66 -11.41 16.34
C LEU A 157 -2.23 -10.20 15.58
N ALA A 158 -3.25 -9.53 16.11
CA ALA A 158 -3.86 -8.35 15.51
C ALA A 158 -2.87 -7.18 15.40
N GLU A 159 -1.92 -7.13 16.31
CA GLU A 159 -0.86 -6.15 16.37
C GLU A 159 0.29 -6.40 15.38
N VAL A 160 0.41 -7.60 14.82
CA VAL A 160 1.53 -7.95 13.94
C VAL A 160 1.40 -7.22 12.60
N PRO A 161 2.43 -6.47 12.16
CA PRO A 161 2.41 -5.84 10.85
C PRO A 161 2.24 -6.87 9.73
N CYS A 162 1.22 -6.69 8.88
CA CYS A 162 0.87 -7.62 7.81
C CYS A 162 1.17 -6.99 6.46
N SER A 163 1.98 -7.67 5.63
CA SER A 163 2.34 -7.17 4.31
C SER A 163 1.14 -6.74 3.44
N PRO A 164 -0.02 -7.43 3.41
CA PRO A 164 -1.17 -6.95 2.65
C PRO A 164 -1.83 -5.65 3.16
N LEU A 165 -1.47 -5.19 4.36
CA LEU A 165 -1.96 -3.96 4.98
C LEU A 165 -0.92 -2.85 4.99
N TYR A 166 0.28 -3.05 4.43
CA TYR A 166 1.31 -2.00 4.41
C TYR A 166 0.90 -0.77 3.59
N GLU A 167 -0.01 -0.93 2.63
CA GLU A 167 -0.56 0.18 1.84
C GLU A 167 -1.75 0.89 2.55
N SER A 168 -2.20 0.37 3.70
CA SER A 168 -3.29 0.93 4.50
C SER A 168 -2.81 1.28 5.93
N HIS A 169 -3.28 0.60 6.97
CA HIS A 169 -2.96 0.91 8.37
C HIS A 169 -1.87 0.00 8.98
N GLY A 170 -1.22 -0.83 8.18
CA GLY A 170 -0.02 -1.60 8.53
C GLY A 170 -0.26 -2.88 9.34
N SER A 171 -1.27 -2.91 10.22
CA SER A 171 -1.61 -4.05 11.07
C SER A 171 -3.13 -4.24 11.25
N PRO A 172 -3.60 -5.48 11.51
CA PRO A 172 -5.02 -5.77 11.61
C PRO A 172 -5.84 -4.99 12.66
N ASP A 173 -5.24 -4.70 13.81
CA ASP A 173 -5.84 -3.88 14.88
C ASP A 173 -6.12 -2.45 14.39
N ARG A 174 -5.15 -1.84 13.72
CA ARG A 174 -5.28 -0.49 13.17
C ARG A 174 -6.27 -0.43 12.01
N GLU A 175 -6.28 -1.46 11.17
CA GLU A 175 -7.25 -1.57 10.07
C GLU A 175 -8.69 -1.73 10.60
N LEU A 176 -8.87 -2.49 11.69
CA LEU A 176 -10.15 -2.60 12.40
C LEU A 176 -10.59 -1.23 12.96
N LEU A 177 -9.70 -0.52 13.65
CA LEU A 177 -10.04 0.78 14.25
C LEU A 177 -10.36 1.84 13.19
N ALA A 178 -9.65 1.84 12.07
CA ALA A 178 -9.95 2.71 10.94
C ALA A 178 -11.34 2.42 10.34
N LEU A 179 -11.72 1.14 10.23
CA LEU A 179 -13.08 0.75 9.83
C LEU A 179 -14.13 1.25 10.82
N VAL A 180 -13.85 1.13 12.13
CA VAL A 180 -14.73 1.61 13.20
C VAL A 180 -14.89 3.14 13.14
N ASP A 181 -13.82 3.89 12.89
CA ASP A 181 -13.89 5.35 12.80
C ASP A 181 -14.73 5.82 11.61
N ARG A 182 -14.61 5.14 10.47
CA ARG A 182 -15.49 5.39 9.30
C ARG A 182 -16.96 5.05 9.58
N TRP A 183 -17.21 3.99 10.36
CA TRP A 183 -18.55 3.66 10.82
C TRP A 183 -19.12 4.74 11.74
N LYS A 184 -18.33 5.25 12.70
CA LYS A 184 -18.73 6.38 13.56
C LYS A 184 -19.02 7.66 12.77
N ALA A 185 -18.25 7.91 11.72
CA ALA A 185 -18.43 9.05 10.83
C ALA A 185 -19.70 8.95 9.94
N GLY A 186 -20.41 7.82 9.98
CA GLY A 186 -21.59 7.58 9.15
C GLY A 186 -21.27 7.26 7.68
N GLU A 187 -19.99 7.07 7.34
CA GLU A 187 -19.53 6.72 6.00
C GLU A 187 -19.83 5.25 5.65
N LEU A 188 -20.16 4.44 6.65
CA LEU A 188 -20.52 3.03 6.50
C LEU A 188 -21.90 2.79 7.11
N VAL A 189 -22.87 2.37 6.28
CA VAL A 189 -24.24 2.04 6.72
C VAL A 189 -24.43 0.52 6.67
N PRO A 190 -24.96 -0.12 7.74
CA PRO A 190 -25.34 -1.54 7.73
C PRO A 190 -26.29 -1.86 6.59
N ARG A 191 -25.97 -2.90 5.80
CA ARG A 191 -26.89 -3.36 4.76
C ARG A 191 -28.19 -3.84 5.42
N PRO A 192 -29.38 -3.33 5.04
CA PRO A 192 -30.63 -3.79 5.63
C PRO A 192 -30.85 -5.28 5.33
N ARG A 193 -31.49 -5.96 6.29
CA ARG A 193 -31.90 -7.38 6.18
C ARG A 193 -32.71 -7.60 4.89
N LEU A 194 -32.08 -8.19 3.88
CA LEU A 194 -32.81 -8.68 2.71
C LEU A 194 -33.54 -9.96 3.11
N THR A 195 -34.80 -9.82 3.49
CA THR A 195 -35.75 -10.94 3.46
C THR A 195 -35.87 -11.37 2.01
N LEU A 196 -35.48 -12.61 1.70
CA LEU A 196 -35.63 -13.22 0.37
C LEU A 196 -37.10 -13.17 -0.07
N VAL A 197 -37.49 -12.11 -0.78
CA VAL A 197 -38.65 -12.15 -1.66
C VAL A 197 -38.19 -12.89 -2.91
N LYS A 198 -38.93 -13.93 -3.28
CA LYS A 198 -38.70 -14.72 -4.50
C LYS A 198 -38.43 -13.78 -5.69
N PRO A 199 -37.44 -14.06 -6.56
CA PRO A 199 -37.28 -13.31 -7.79
C PRO A 199 -38.56 -13.44 -8.62
N LEU A 200 -39.17 -12.31 -8.96
CA LEU A 200 -40.06 -12.23 -10.12
C LEU A 200 -39.22 -12.59 -11.34
N GLU A 201 -39.76 -13.46 -12.19
CA GLU A 201 -39.11 -13.89 -13.43
C GLU A 201 -38.64 -12.68 -14.24
N GLU A 202 -37.33 -12.51 -14.36
CA GLU A 202 -36.69 -11.52 -15.23
C GLU A 202 -37.06 -11.84 -16.68
N GLN A 203 -37.80 -10.92 -17.32
CA GLN A 203 -37.87 -10.88 -18.77
C GLN A 203 -36.62 -10.14 -19.28
N PRO A 204 -35.85 -10.71 -20.23
CA PRO A 204 -34.69 -10.03 -20.77
C PRO A 204 -35.14 -8.86 -21.65
N VAL A 205 -34.82 -7.63 -21.23
CA VAL A 205 -34.84 -6.47 -22.12
C VAL A 205 -33.61 -6.59 -23.01
N ALA A 206 -33.83 -6.60 -24.32
CA ALA A 206 -32.78 -6.77 -25.31
C ALA A 206 -31.84 -5.55 -25.30
N ALA A 207 -30.73 -5.63 -24.57
CA ALA A 207 -29.59 -4.76 -24.80
C ALA A 207 -29.08 -4.98 -26.23
N SER A 208 -29.14 -3.92 -27.05
CA SER A 208 -28.57 -3.89 -28.39
C SER A 208 -27.12 -4.36 -28.33
N ALA A 209 -26.80 -5.47 -29.00
CA ALA A 209 -25.45 -6.04 -29.07
C ALA A 209 -24.56 -5.20 -30.00
N ALA A 210 -24.32 -3.93 -29.64
CA ALA A 210 -23.27 -3.14 -30.24
C ALA A 210 -21.92 -3.82 -29.93
N LYS A 211 -21.05 -3.95 -30.93
CA LYS A 211 -19.70 -4.47 -30.72
C LYS A 211 -18.94 -3.52 -29.80
N LEU A 212 -18.44 -4.05 -28.67
CA LEU A 212 -17.59 -3.30 -27.76
C LEU A 212 -16.29 -2.86 -28.46
N VAL A 213 -15.76 -1.72 -28.02
CA VAL A 213 -14.50 -1.17 -28.53
C VAL A 213 -13.33 -1.79 -27.77
N ALA A 214 -12.44 -2.50 -28.48
CA ALA A 214 -11.29 -3.17 -27.87
C ALA A 214 -10.13 -2.22 -27.51
N ASP A 215 -9.89 -1.17 -28.31
CA ASP A 215 -8.76 -0.24 -28.09
C ASP A 215 -9.22 1.22 -28.27
N PRO A 216 -9.91 1.80 -27.28
CA PRO A 216 -10.43 3.17 -27.38
C PRO A 216 -9.30 4.22 -27.45
N TRP A 217 -8.08 3.88 -27.03
CA TRP A 217 -6.94 4.80 -26.93
C TRP A 217 -6.40 5.25 -28.29
N ARG A 218 -6.74 4.55 -29.37
CA ARG A 218 -6.38 4.92 -30.75
C ARG A 218 -7.37 5.88 -31.40
N ILE A 219 -8.54 6.06 -30.80
CA ILE A 219 -9.55 6.98 -31.29
C ILE A 219 -9.17 8.38 -30.82
N VAL A 220 -9.43 9.39 -31.64
CA VAL A 220 -9.10 10.79 -31.35
C VAL A 220 -10.42 11.56 -31.37
N ASN A 221 -10.61 12.47 -30.41
CA ASN A 221 -11.83 13.29 -30.40
C ASN A 221 -11.82 14.26 -31.58
N ARG A 222 -12.94 14.39 -32.32
CA ARG A 222 -13.11 15.41 -33.37
C ARG A 222 -13.12 16.83 -32.81
N ARG A 223 -13.65 17.02 -31.60
CA ARG A 223 -13.61 18.28 -30.85
C ARG A 223 -12.86 18.07 -29.54
N THR A 224 -12.27 19.11 -28.97
CA THR A 224 -11.77 19.03 -27.58
C THR A 224 -12.81 19.64 -26.63
N PRO A 225 -12.85 19.21 -25.35
CA PRO A 225 -13.81 19.73 -24.38
C PRO A 225 -13.77 21.26 -24.23
N ASN A 226 -12.58 21.87 -24.33
CA ASN A 226 -12.42 23.33 -24.26
C ASN A 226 -12.99 24.08 -25.49
N GLN A 227 -13.35 23.37 -26.56
CA GLN A 227 -14.04 23.93 -27.73
C GLN A 227 -15.57 23.85 -27.62
N LEU A 228 -16.11 23.25 -26.55
CA LEU A 228 -17.54 23.08 -26.32
C LEU A 228 -18.06 24.17 -25.39
N SER A 229 -19.19 24.76 -25.76
CA SER A 229 -19.96 25.68 -24.92
C SER A 229 -21.10 24.95 -24.21
N LYS A 230 -21.73 25.58 -23.22
CA LYS A 230 -22.98 25.05 -22.63
C LYS A 230 -24.07 24.88 -23.68
N ARG A 231 -24.10 25.76 -24.70
CA ARG A 231 -25.08 25.66 -25.79
C ARG A 231 -24.87 24.41 -26.65
N ASP A 232 -23.63 24.01 -26.90
CA ASP A 232 -23.35 22.76 -27.63
C ASP A 232 -23.91 21.54 -26.88
N LEU A 233 -23.83 21.54 -25.55
CA LEU A 233 -24.40 20.50 -24.69
C LEU A 233 -25.93 20.51 -24.72
N GLU A 234 -26.55 21.67 -24.57
CA GLU A 234 -28.01 21.84 -24.68
C GLU A 234 -28.52 21.34 -26.04
N ASP A 235 -27.91 21.78 -27.14
CA ASP A 235 -28.32 21.38 -28.49
C ASP A 235 -28.15 19.86 -28.70
N ALA A 236 -27.11 19.25 -28.12
CA ALA A 236 -26.91 17.80 -28.17
C ALA A 236 -27.98 17.04 -27.40
N LEU A 237 -28.30 17.49 -26.18
CA LEU A 237 -29.36 16.91 -25.35
C LEU A 237 -30.73 17.09 -25.99
N GLU A 238 -31.04 18.25 -26.59
CA GLU A 238 -32.28 18.48 -27.34
C GLU A 238 -32.47 17.42 -28.44
N ARG A 239 -31.42 17.17 -29.25
CA ARG A 239 -31.44 16.11 -30.29
C ARG A 239 -31.59 14.71 -29.71
N MET A 240 -31.02 14.45 -28.53
CA MET A 240 -31.21 13.16 -27.84
C MET A 240 -32.63 13.02 -27.33
N TYR A 241 -33.19 14.03 -26.66
CA TYR A 241 -34.55 14.03 -26.14
C TYR A 241 -35.61 13.82 -27.23
N GLU A 242 -35.36 14.34 -28.45
CA GLU A 242 -36.23 14.09 -29.60
C GLU A 242 -36.26 12.61 -30.04
N ARG A 243 -35.18 11.85 -29.79
CA ARG A 243 -35.03 10.45 -30.24
C ARG A 243 -35.29 9.43 -29.14
N ASP A 244 -34.76 9.68 -27.95
CA ASP A 244 -34.87 8.84 -26.75
C ASP A 244 -34.89 9.73 -25.49
N PRO A 245 -36.09 10.12 -25.01
CA PRO A 245 -36.22 10.95 -23.82
C PRO A 245 -35.62 10.33 -22.54
N GLU A 246 -35.69 9.00 -22.39
CA GLU A 246 -35.22 8.32 -21.19
C GLU A 246 -33.69 8.25 -21.19
N GLY A 247 -33.09 7.89 -22.32
CA GLY A 247 -31.64 7.93 -22.52
C GLY A 247 -31.06 9.34 -22.39
N ALA A 248 -31.75 10.35 -22.94
CA ALA A 248 -31.34 11.76 -22.83
C ALA A 248 -31.35 12.26 -21.39
N HIS A 249 -32.41 11.96 -20.64
CA HIS A 249 -32.50 12.34 -19.23
C HIS A 249 -31.38 11.71 -18.39
N ARG A 250 -31.07 10.44 -18.65
CA ARG A 250 -29.97 9.74 -18.01
C ARG A 250 -28.62 10.34 -18.35
N ALA A 251 -28.38 10.58 -19.65
CA ALA A 251 -27.14 11.20 -20.10
C ALA A 251 -26.92 12.58 -19.46
N GLU A 252 -27.98 13.39 -19.37
CA GLU A 252 -27.95 14.69 -18.70
C GLU A 252 -27.58 14.56 -17.21
N GLN A 253 -28.27 13.70 -16.47
CA GLN A 253 -28.02 13.49 -15.03
C GLN A 253 -26.61 12.97 -14.76
N ASP A 254 -26.18 11.94 -15.50
CA ASP A 254 -24.87 11.31 -15.32
C ASP A 254 -23.74 12.27 -15.74
N PHE A 255 -23.94 13.07 -16.79
CA PHE A 255 -22.98 14.09 -17.22
C PHE A 255 -22.86 15.23 -16.21
N ASP A 256 -23.99 15.71 -15.68
CA ASP A 256 -24.01 16.74 -14.64
C ASP A 256 -23.26 16.27 -13.39
N SER A 257 -23.52 15.03 -12.96
CA SER A 257 -22.79 14.38 -11.87
C SER A 257 -21.28 14.29 -12.12
N MET A 258 -20.87 13.87 -13.32
CA MET A 258 -19.44 13.73 -13.67
C MET A 258 -18.73 15.09 -13.76
N SER A 259 -19.41 16.13 -14.26
CA SER A 259 -18.84 17.46 -14.49
C SER A 259 -19.00 18.43 -13.32
N GLY A 260 -19.73 18.04 -12.26
CA GLY A 260 -20.10 18.92 -11.16
C GLY A 260 -21.01 20.09 -11.59
N GLY A 261 -21.73 19.93 -12.70
CA GLY A 261 -22.59 20.96 -13.31
C GLY A 261 -21.86 22.17 -13.91
N GLU A 262 -20.54 22.13 -13.99
CA GLU A 262 -19.77 23.24 -14.55
C GLU A 262 -19.93 23.32 -16.08
N GLY A 263 -20.01 22.18 -16.77
CA GLY A 263 -20.25 22.10 -18.21
C GLY A 263 -19.20 21.26 -18.95
N PRO A 264 -19.23 21.27 -20.30
CA PRO A 264 -18.47 20.32 -21.09
C PRO A 264 -16.94 20.53 -21.08
N TRP A 265 -16.44 21.72 -20.75
CA TRP A 265 -15.00 21.96 -20.65
C TRP A 265 -14.32 21.23 -19.49
N MET A 266 -15.08 20.82 -18.47
CA MET A 266 -14.58 20.05 -17.33
C MET A 266 -14.38 18.57 -17.64
N VAL A 267 -14.91 18.08 -18.77
CA VAL A 267 -14.76 16.67 -19.11
C VAL A 267 -13.33 16.39 -19.58
N ARG A 268 -12.66 15.50 -18.87
CA ARG A 268 -11.33 14.95 -19.19
C ARG A 268 -11.40 13.44 -19.19
N GLN A 269 -10.46 12.80 -19.88
CA GLN A 269 -10.39 11.35 -19.92
C GLN A 269 -10.25 10.76 -18.50
N TRP A 270 -9.43 11.36 -17.65
CA TRP A 270 -9.27 10.93 -16.25
C TRP A 270 -10.61 10.94 -15.51
N ASN A 271 -11.32 12.08 -15.49
CA ASN A 271 -12.59 12.23 -14.77
C ASN A 271 -13.66 11.27 -15.29
N LEU A 272 -13.71 11.06 -16.61
CA LEU A 272 -14.64 10.08 -17.21
C LEU A 272 -14.33 8.66 -16.75
N GLN A 273 -13.05 8.27 -16.74
CA GLN A 273 -12.63 6.95 -16.28
C GLN A 273 -12.88 6.77 -14.78
N GLU A 274 -12.59 7.78 -13.96
CA GLU A 274 -12.90 7.78 -12.52
C GLU A 274 -14.40 7.63 -12.28
N TRP A 275 -15.22 8.41 -12.98
CA TRP A 275 -16.67 8.34 -12.85
C TRP A 275 -17.21 6.98 -13.29
N LEU A 276 -16.85 6.49 -14.48
CA LEU A 276 -17.34 5.21 -15.01
C LEU A 276 -16.87 4.01 -14.20
N TRP A 277 -15.63 4.02 -13.70
CA TRP A 277 -14.98 2.83 -13.16
C TRP A 277 -14.91 2.80 -11.64
N ASP A 278 -14.91 3.95 -10.98
CA ASP A 278 -15.04 4.06 -9.52
C ASP A 278 -16.45 4.52 -9.15
N GLN A 279 -16.78 5.80 -9.35
CA GLN A 279 -17.96 6.43 -8.72
C GLN A 279 -19.29 5.75 -9.09
N LEU A 280 -19.50 5.45 -10.37
CA LEU A 280 -20.68 4.72 -10.86
C LEU A 280 -20.79 3.31 -10.26
N THR A 281 -19.66 2.70 -9.91
CA THR A 281 -19.64 1.32 -9.42
C THR A 281 -19.63 1.21 -7.89
N THR A 282 -19.13 2.24 -7.19
CA THR A 282 -18.91 2.24 -5.73
C THR A 282 -19.78 3.25 -4.98
N LYS A 283 -20.19 4.36 -5.60
CA LYS A 283 -20.91 5.47 -4.96
C LYS A 283 -22.37 5.60 -5.40
N VAL A 284 -22.70 5.21 -6.63
CA VAL A 284 -24.09 5.25 -7.13
C VAL A 284 -24.88 4.05 -6.63
N LEU A 285 -25.84 4.30 -5.74
CA LEU A 285 -26.74 3.28 -5.18
C LEU A 285 -28.08 3.31 -5.92
N THR A 286 -28.33 2.28 -6.72
CA THR A 286 -29.58 2.13 -7.49
C THR A 286 -30.04 0.68 -7.50
N TYR A 287 -31.36 0.50 -7.56
CA TYR A 287 -32.02 -0.81 -7.70
C TYR A 287 -32.38 -1.12 -9.16
N GLU A 288 -32.11 -0.19 -10.08
CA GLU A 288 -32.37 -0.39 -11.50
C GLU A 288 -31.41 -1.44 -12.07
N PRO A 289 -31.92 -2.57 -12.62
CA PRO A 289 -31.09 -3.55 -13.29
C PRO A 289 -30.29 -2.92 -14.42
N ASP A 290 -29.04 -3.35 -14.59
CA ASP A 290 -28.17 -2.89 -15.67
C ASP A 290 -27.90 -1.38 -15.74
N TYR A 291 -28.21 -0.60 -14.68
CA TYR A 291 -28.00 0.85 -14.62
C TYR A 291 -26.61 1.26 -15.14
N LYS A 292 -25.56 0.53 -14.74
CA LYS A 292 -24.17 0.85 -15.12
C LYS A 292 -23.95 0.78 -16.62
N THR A 293 -24.55 -0.23 -17.26
CA THR A 293 -24.51 -0.42 -18.72
C THR A 293 -25.32 0.66 -19.42
N LEU A 294 -26.51 0.98 -18.90
CA LEU A 294 -27.40 2.01 -19.45
C LEU A 294 -26.78 3.41 -19.34
N ALA A 295 -26.20 3.74 -18.19
CA ALA A 295 -25.48 4.99 -17.93
C ALA A 295 -24.28 5.16 -18.89
N ALA A 296 -23.46 4.11 -19.04
CA ALA A 296 -22.35 4.12 -19.99
C ALA A 296 -22.84 4.29 -21.43
N ALA A 297 -23.94 3.62 -21.83
CA ALA A 297 -24.50 3.75 -23.17
C ALA A 297 -25.04 5.17 -23.44
N ALA A 298 -25.80 5.74 -22.49
CA ALA A 298 -26.37 7.08 -22.58
C ALA A 298 -25.28 8.15 -22.68
N LEU A 299 -24.24 8.08 -21.83
CA LEU A 299 -23.08 8.97 -21.94
C LEU A 299 -22.35 8.81 -23.26
N ALA A 300 -22.25 7.59 -23.79
CA ALA A 300 -21.58 7.36 -25.07
C ALA A 300 -22.31 8.05 -26.23
N GLU A 301 -23.65 8.02 -26.23
CA GLU A 301 -24.46 8.72 -27.23
C GLU A 301 -24.30 10.24 -27.13
N LEU A 302 -24.30 10.77 -25.90
CA LEU A 302 -24.03 12.18 -25.67
C LEU A 302 -22.64 12.60 -26.19
N PHE A 303 -21.60 11.81 -25.91
CA PHE A 303 -20.26 12.10 -26.38
C PHE A 303 -20.14 12.02 -27.91
N ASP A 304 -20.87 11.13 -28.58
CA ASP A 304 -20.92 11.11 -30.05
C ASP A 304 -21.55 12.40 -30.61
N GLU A 305 -22.65 12.87 -30.01
CA GLU A 305 -23.31 14.13 -30.38
C GLU A 305 -22.41 15.35 -30.19
N LEU A 306 -21.52 15.31 -29.19
CA LEU A 306 -20.54 16.36 -28.90
C LEU A 306 -19.26 16.25 -29.74
N GLY A 307 -19.08 15.18 -30.52
CA GLY A 307 -17.84 14.91 -31.26
C GLY A 307 -16.65 14.54 -30.36
N LEU A 308 -16.92 14.00 -29.18
CA LEU A 308 -15.95 13.48 -28.22
C LEU A 308 -15.79 11.95 -28.41
N ASP A 309 -15.41 11.55 -29.62
CA ASP A 309 -15.46 10.16 -30.08
C ASP A 309 -14.63 9.17 -29.23
N ARG A 310 -13.50 9.60 -28.66
CA ARG A 310 -12.70 8.77 -27.73
C ARG A 310 -13.47 8.53 -26.44
N TYR A 311 -14.11 9.55 -25.90
CA TYR A 311 -14.88 9.42 -24.66
C TYR A 311 -16.07 8.48 -24.86
N ALA A 312 -16.79 8.63 -25.98
CA ALA A 312 -17.82 7.70 -26.38
C ALA A 312 -17.29 6.25 -26.51
N ALA A 313 -16.09 6.09 -27.08
CA ALA A 313 -15.45 4.79 -27.20
C ALA A 313 -15.02 4.19 -25.84
N ILE A 314 -14.59 5.01 -24.88
CA ILE A 314 -14.29 4.55 -23.51
C ILE A 314 -15.56 4.02 -22.85
N CYS A 315 -16.67 4.75 -22.94
CA CYS A 315 -17.97 4.28 -22.45
C CYS A 315 -18.36 2.92 -23.03
N ARG A 316 -18.12 2.71 -24.34
CA ARG A 316 -18.42 1.46 -25.07
C ARG A 316 -17.28 0.43 -25.08
N SER A 317 -16.26 0.60 -24.23
CA SER A 317 -15.08 -0.24 -24.29
C SER A 317 -15.25 -1.59 -23.61
N GLU A 318 -14.50 -2.60 -24.09
CA GLU A 318 -14.37 -3.88 -23.39
C GLU A 318 -13.84 -3.70 -21.97
N ALA A 319 -12.98 -2.69 -21.74
CA ALA A 319 -12.44 -2.36 -20.43
C ALA A 319 -13.54 -1.89 -19.46
N THR A 320 -14.40 -0.96 -19.86
CA THR A 320 -15.54 -0.50 -19.05
C THR A 320 -16.47 -1.66 -18.70
N ALA A 321 -16.81 -2.49 -19.69
CA ALA A 321 -17.62 -3.68 -19.46
C ALA A 321 -16.94 -4.69 -18.51
N GLU A 322 -15.63 -4.94 -18.64
CA GLU A 322 -14.86 -5.82 -17.74
C GLU A 322 -14.87 -5.29 -16.31
N VAL A 323 -14.68 -3.98 -16.12
CA VAL A 323 -14.72 -3.33 -14.80
C VAL A 323 -16.09 -3.44 -14.16
N HIS A 324 -17.17 -3.07 -14.87
CA HIS A 324 -18.53 -3.15 -14.36
C HIS A 324 -18.91 -4.59 -13.98
N ALA A 325 -18.61 -5.55 -14.85
CA ALA A 325 -18.84 -6.96 -14.57
C ALA A 325 -17.99 -7.48 -13.40
N ALA A 326 -16.78 -6.97 -13.22
CA ALA A 326 -15.92 -7.33 -12.11
C ALA A 326 -16.44 -6.81 -10.77
N PHE A 327 -16.94 -5.58 -10.71
CA PHE A 327 -17.64 -5.06 -9.53
C PHE A 327 -18.93 -5.80 -9.25
N GLY A 328 -19.64 -6.29 -10.27
CA GLY A 328 -20.76 -7.21 -10.10
C GLY A 328 -20.39 -8.55 -9.45
N ARG A 329 -19.11 -8.97 -9.51
CA ARG A 329 -18.61 -10.18 -8.85
C ARG A 329 -18.08 -9.93 -7.45
N SER A 330 -17.30 -8.86 -7.24
CA SER A 330 -16.80 -8.42 -5.93
C SER A 330 -16.04 -7.09 -6.07
N ASN A 331 -15.95 -6.32 -4.99
CA ASN A 331 -15.11 -5.11 -4.94
C ASN A 331 -13.64 -5.41 -5.26
N ARG A 332 -13.08 -6.52 -4.75
CA ARG A 332 -11.69 -6.91 -5.03
C ARG A 332 -11.45 -7.16 -6.53
N ALA A 333 -12.36 -7.87 -7.18
CA ALA A 333 -12.29 -8.08 -8.62
C ALA A 333 -12.47 -6.75 -9.38
N GLY A 334 -13.42 -5.92 -8.95
CA GLY A 334 -13.66 -4.57 -9.47
C GLY A 334 -12.42 -3.69 -9.44
N TYR A 335 -11.86 -3.43 -8.25
CA TYR A 335 -10.64 -2.64 -8.10
C TYR A 335 -9.44 -3.23 -8.84
N SER A 336 -9.31 -4.56 -8.91
CA SER A 336 -8.26 -5.20 -9.70
C SER A 336 -8.44 -4.95 -11.21
N ALA A 337 -9.68 -5.03 -11.72
CA ALA A 337 -9.97 -4.77 -13.13
C ALA A 337 -9.79 -3.28 -13.45
N MET A 338 -10.22 -2.40 -12.55
CA MET A 338 -10.05 -0.95 -12.66
C MET A 338 -8.59 -0.55 -12.72
N ARG A 339 -7.74 -1.01 -11.79
CA ARG A 339 -6.28 -0.73 -11.84
C ARG A 339 -5.64 -1.23 -13.14
N LYS A 340 -6.04 -2.41 -13.63
CA LYS A 340 -5.57 -2.94 -14.90
C LYS A 340 -6.00 -2.05 -16.08
N ALA A 341 -7.23 -1.55 -16.07
CA ALA A 341 -7.77 -0.69 -17.10
C ALA A 341 -7.13 0.72 -17.10
N LEU A 342 -6.93 1.31 -15.91
CA LEU A 342 -6.22 2.59 -15.74
C LEU A 342 -4.76 2.50 -16.20
N ALA A 343 -4.06 1.44 -15.79
CA ALA A 343 -2.70 1.19 -16.24
C ALA A 343 -2.59 1.00 -17.77
N ALA A 344 -3.67 0.55 -18.43
CA ALA A 344 -3.73 0.37 -19.88
C ALA A 344 -4.11 1.65 -20.63
N SER A 345 -4.84 2.60 -20.02
CA SER A 345 -5.28 3.83 -20.68
C SER A 345 -4.16 4.82 -20.95
N GLY A 346 -3.07 4.71 -20.17
CA GLY A 346 -1.91 5.57 -20.28
C GLY A 346 -2.06 6.94 -19.65
N ILE A 347 -3.23 7.26 -19.07
CA ILE A 347 -3.49 8.56 -18.43
C ILE A 347 -3.01 8.62 -16.98
N GLU A 348 -3.02 7.49 -16.27
CA GLU A 348 -2.65 7.42 -14.85
C GLU A 348 -1.16 7.78 -14.68
N PRO A 349 -0.77 8.87 -14.01
CA PRO A 349 0.64 9.17 -13.80
C PRO A 349 1.36 8.03 -13.08
N THR A 350 2.57 7.71 -13.52
CA THR A 350 3.39 6.64 -12.92
C THR A 350 4.73 7.21 -12.49
N ASP A 351 5.37 6.58 -11.53
CA ASP A 351 6.75 6.91 -11.16
C ASP A 351 7.67 6.88 -12.38
N THR A 352 8.65 7.78 -12.38
CA THR A 352 9.74 7.87 -13.34
C THR A 352 11.07 7.59 -12.63
N ASP A 353 12.15 7.48 -13.39
CA ASP A 353 13.49 7.35 -12.81
C ASP A 353 13.91 8.59 -11.98
N THR A 354 13.19 9.71 -12.12
CA THR A 354 13.51 11.00 -11.48
C THR A 354 12.45 11.50 -10.51
N PHE A 355 11.29 10.85 -10.44
CA PHE A 355 10.16 11.28 -9.62
C PHE A 355 9.31 10.09 -9.16
N ALA A 356 8.93 10.09 -7.89
CA ALA A 356 8.00 9.12 -7.32
C ALA A 356 6.82 9.85 -6.67
N TRP A 357 5.61 9.37 -6.94
CA TRP A 357 4.37 9.92 -6.40
C TRP A 357 4.10 9.42 -4.98
N GLY A 358 3.63 10.32 -4.11
CA GLY A 358 3.14 9.97 -2.78
C GLY A 358 1.77 9.31 -2.83
N SER A 359 1.46 8.46 -1.85
CA SER A 359 0.08 8.00 -1.62
C SER A 359 -0.74 9.04 -0.86
N VAL A 360 -0.07 9.99 -0.21
CA VAL A 360 -0.65 11.17 0.42
C VAL A 360 -0.05 12.39 -0.27
N MET A 361 -0.90 13.24 -0.84
CA MET A 361 -0.48 14.42 -1.59
C MET A 361 -1.07 15.67 -0.92
N ASP A 362 -0.22 16.67 -0.74
CA ASP A 362 -0.66 18.03 -0.43
C ASP A 362 -0.97 18.76 -1.76
N THR A 363 -1.25 20.06 -1.68
CA THR A 363 -1.79 20.85 -2.80
C THR A 363 -0.88 20.85 -4.02
N ALA A 364 0.42 21.10 -3.88
CA ALA A 364 1.33 21.22 -5.01
C ALA A 364 1.53 19.87 -5.73
N GLU A 365 1.60 18.77 -4.97
CA GLU A 365 1.70 17.43 -5.57
C GLU A 365 0.40 17.02 -6.28
N TYR A 366 -0.76 17.36 -5.72
CA TYR A 366 -2.04 17.16 -6.39
C TYR A 366 -2.16 17.99 -7.68
N GLU A 367 -1.75 19.27 -7.65
CA GLU A 367 -1.73 20.13 -8.84
C GLU A 367 -0.78 19.60 -9.92
N ALA A 368 0.39 19.09 -9.53
CA ALA A 368 1.33 18.44 -10.44
C ALA A 368 0.74 17.17 -11.06
N LEU A 369 0.04 16.35 -10.28
CA LEU A 369 -0.63 15.14 -10.76
C LEU A 369 -1.69 15.50 -11.82
N ALA A 370 -2.51 16.51 -11.55
CA ALA A 370 -3.55 16.98 -12.46
C ALA A 370 -2.98 17.54 -13.77
N GLU A 371 -1.89 18.32 -13.71
CA GLU A 371 -1.20 18.81 -14.91
C GLU A 371 -0.62 17.66 -15.74
N VAL A 372 0.02 16.68 -15.08
CA VAL A 372 0.56 15.51 -15.78
C VAL A 372 -0.54 14.72 -16.48
N GLN A 373 -1.70 14.53 -15.85
CA GLN A 373 -2.86 13.90 -16.48
C GLN A 373 -3.31 14.66 -17.73
N LEU A 374 -3.40 16.00 -17.65
CA LEU A 374 -3.75 16.85 -18.78
C LEU A 374 -2.76 16.71 -19.95
N VAL A 375 -1.46 16.81 -19.66
CA VAL A 375 -0.41 16.71 -20.69
C VAL A 375 -0.36 15.31 -21.32
N LEU A 376 -0.60 14.25 -20.53
CA LEU A 376 -0.72 12.89 -21.05
C LEU A 376 -1.92 12.76 -22.00
N GLU A 377 -3.05 13.36 -21.66
CA GLU A 377 -4.25 13.34 -22.50
C GLU A 377 -4.01 14.03 -23.85
N ASP A 378 -3.42 15.23 -23.82
CA ASP A 378 -3.02 15.99 -25.00
C ASP A 378 -2.00 15.24 -25.86
N ALA A 379 -1.07 14.51 -25.22
CA ALA A 379 -0.12 13.67 -25.93
C ALA A 379 -0.81 12.49 -26.65
N ILE A 380 -1.86 11.90 -26.06
CA ILE A 380 -2.65 10.86 -26.72
C ILE A 380 -3.52 11.46 -27.84
N GLN A 381 -4.12 12.63 -27.62
CA GLN A 381 -4.90 13.36 -28.62
C GLN A 381 -4.06 13.75 -29.86
N SER A 382 -2.82 14.20 -29.64
CA SER A 382 -1.88 14.54 -30.72
C SER A 382 -1.15 13.34 -31.34
N GLY A 383 -1.33 12.13 -30.78
CA GLY A 383 -0.66 10.91 -31.21
C GLY A 383 0.82 10.80 -30.80
N ARG A 384 1.32 11.75 -30.00
CA ARG A 384 2.66 11.71 -29.38
C ARG A 384 2.82 10.55 -28.39
N LEU A 385 1.74 10.17 -27.72
CA LEU A 385 1.65 8.99 -26.86
C LEU A 385 0.63 8.01 -27.44
N GLN A 386 1.02 6.74 -27.60
CA GLN A 386 0.15 5.69 -28.12
C GLN A 386 0.18 4.49 -27.15
N PRO A 387 -0.77 4.40 -26.20
CA PRO A 387 -0.85 3.30 -25.26
C PRO A 387 -0.85 1.92 -25.94
N GLY A 388 -0.19 0.94 -25.33
CA GLY A 388 -0.09 -0.43 -25.85
C GLY A 388 0.97 -0.67 -26.95
N THR A 389 1.53 0.38 -27.57
CA THR A 389 2.58 0.24 -28.60
C THR A 389 3.98 -0.03 -28.01
N ARG A 390 4.91 -0.62 -28.76
CA ARG A 390 6.26 -0.89 -28.22
C ARG A 390 6.95 0.40 -27.77
N GLY A 391 7.35 0.47 -26.50
CA GLY A 391 8.09 1.61 -25.93
C GLY A 391 7.21 2.72 -25.35
N TRP A 392 5.88 2.60 -25.44
CA TRP A 392 4.95 3.64 -24.99
C TRP A 392 5.14 4.08 -23.53
N LYS A 393 5.47 3.16 -22.61
CA LYS A 393 5.75 3.46 -21.19
C LYS A 393 6.97 4.37 -21.01
N LYS A 394 8.00 4.21 -21.86
CA LYS A 394 9.19 5.08 -21.83
C LYS A 394 8.84 6.47 -22.37
N THR A 395 8.04 6.55 -23.42
CA THR A 395 7.52 7.82 -23.94
C THR A 395 6.67 8.53 -22.90
N LYS A 396 5.78 7.79 -22.21
CA LYS A 396 4.98 8.30 -21.09
C LYS A 396 5.84 8.88 -19.98
N ALA A 397 6.82 8.13 -19.48
CA ALA A 397 7.74 8.61 -18.44
C ALA A 397 8.44 9.92 -18.86
N LYS A 398 8.88 10.02 -20.12
CA LYS A 398 9.45 11.27 -20.65
C LYS A 398 8.46 12.44 -20.65
N ILE A 399 7.21 12.19 -21.02
CA ILE A 399 6.16 13.22 -21.01
C ILE A 399 5.85 13.68 -19.58
N ILE A 400 5.81 12.74 -18.63
CA ILE A 400 5.65 13.04 -17.20
C ILE A 400 6.78 13.95 -16.73
N ASP A 401 8.04 13.60 -17.01
CA ASP A 401 9.19 14.43 -16.62
C ASP A 401 9.15 15.83 -17.27
N GLU A 402 8.81 15.92 -18.56
CA GLU A 402 8.65 17.21 -19.26
C GLU A 402 7.54 18.08 -18.65
N ALA A 403 6.42 17.47 -18.23
CA ALA A 403 5.32 18.19 -17.58
C ALA A 403 5.70 18.67 -16.18
N LEU A 404 6.38 17.81 -15.39
CA LEU A 404 6.89 18.17 -14.08
C LEU A 404 7.92 19.31 -14.13
N ASP A 405 8.73 19.36 -15.18
CA ASP A 405 9.71 20.43 -15.41
C ASP A 405 9.10 21.70 -16.04
N GLY A 406 7.83 21.64 -16.45
CA GLY A 406 7.06 22.77 -16.95
C GLY A 406 6.74 23.80 -15.87
N ASN A 407 6.53 25.05 -16.29
CA ASN A 407 6.21 26.16 -15.38
C ASN A 407 4.89 25.89 -14.64
N HIS A 408 4.92 26.10 -13.33
CA HIS A 408 3.73 26.02 -12.50
C HIS A 408 2.76 27.17 -12.82
N LEU A 409 1.47 26.87 -12.97
CA LEU A 409 0.46 27.85 -13.34
C LEU A 409 0.24 28.95 -12.29
N TYR A 410 0.14 28.57 -11.01
CA TYR A 410 -0.10 29.50 -9.91
C TYR A 410 1.17 30.02 -9.20
N GLN A 411 2.26 29.25 -9.19
CA GLN A 411 3.51 29.59 -8.51
C GLN A 411 4.58 30.04 -9.52
N LEU A 412 4.49 31.30 -9.95
CA LEU A 412 5.38 31.85 -10.98
C LEU A 412 6.87 31.75 -10.58
N GLY A 413 7.69 31.26 -11.50
CA GLY A 413 9.13 31.07 -11.29
C GLY A 413 9.51 29.69 -10.75
N GLN A 414 8.54 28.82 -10.48
CA GLN A 414 8.74 27.41 -10.15
C GLN A 414 8.26 26.51 -11.29
N SER A 415 8.88 25.34 -11.42
CA SER A 415 8.25 24.20 -12.09
C SER A 415 7.38 23.42 -11.11
N TYR A 416 6.47 22.59 -11.62
CA TYR A 416 5.68 21.66 -10.79
C TYR A 416 6.59 20.80 -9.90
N ARG A 417 7.70 20.29 -10.44
CA ARG A 417 8.70 19.51 -9.68
C ARG A 417 9.26 20.30 -8.50
N THR A 418 9.61 21.56 -8.70
CA THR A 418 10.17 22.40 -7.63
C THR A 418 9.13 22.82 -6.60
N ALA A 419 7.86 22.97 -6.99
CA ALA A 419 6.77 23.24 -6.07
C ALA A 419 6.51 22.04 -5.16
N VAL A 420 6.39 20.83 -5.73
CA VAL A 420 6.26 19.58 -4.94
C VAL A 420 7.45 19.40 -4.01
N LEU A 421 8.65 19.66 -4.50
CA LEU A 421 9.85 19.56 -3.69
C LEU A 421 9.80 20.50 -2.47
N THR A 422 9.40 21.75 -2.68
CA THR A 422 9.30 22.76 -1.62
C THR A 422 8.26 22.36 -0.59
N GLU A 423 7.10 21.89 -1.05
CA GLU A 423 6.01 21.39 -0.21
C GLU A 423 6.44 20.19 0.64
N ARG A 424 7.07 19.18 0.04
CA ARG A 424 7.54 17.99 0.77
C ARG A 424 8.60 18.33 1.83
N ILE A 425 9.53 19.24 1.52
CA ILE A 425 10.51 19.71 2.51
C ILE A 425 9.84 20.48 3.65
N ALA A 426 8.87 21.34 3.36
CA ALA A 426 8.10 22.05 4.38
C ALA A 426 7.36 21.06 5.30
N ALA A 427 6.64 20.10 4.70
CA ALA A 427 5.97 19.04 5.44
C ALA A 427 6.93 18.20 6.30
N TRP A 428 8.14 17.93 5.82
CA TRP A 428 9.18 17.24 6.60
C TRP A 428 9.69 18.08 7.78
N VAL A 429 9.79 19.41 7.63
CA VAL A 429 10.13 20.30 8.74
C VAL A 429 9.02 20.34 9.79
N ASP A 430 7.77 20.35 9.35
CA ASP A 430 6.59 20.50 10.21
C ASP A 430 6.12 19.17 10.82
N GLU A 431 6.50 18.01 10.25
CA GLU A 431 6.11 16.67 10.75
C GLU A 431 6.32 16.47 12.28
N PRO A 432 7.44 16.93 12.89
CA PRO A 432 7.65 16.79 14.32
C PRO A 432 6.79 17.71 15.20
N ASP A 433 6.01 18.64 14.61
CA ASP A 433 5.25 19.63 15.37
C ASP A 433 4.27 18.98 16.35
N GLY A 434 4.23 19.54 17.55
CA GLY A 434 3.45 19.00 18.66
C GLY A 434 4.06 17.77 19.36
N ARG A 435 5.10 17.13 18.79
CA ARG A 435 5.83 16.01 19.40
C ARG A 435 7.24 16.38 19.83
N SER A 436 8.07 16.90 18.92
CA SER A 436 9.46 17.30 19.18
C SER A 436 9.80 18.64 18.52
N ARG A 437 9.74 19.71 19.31
CA ARG A 437 10.10 21.06 18.82
C ARG A 437 11.56 21.16 18.42
N GLU A 438 12.44 20.42 19.10
CA GLU A 438 13.87 20.47 18.80
C GLU A 438 14.19 19.83 17.44
N LEU A 439 13.58 18.68 17.14
CA LEU A 439 13.74 18.04 15.84
C LEU A 439 13.26 18.95 14.70
N GLY A 440 12.09 19.59 14.85
CA GLY A 440 11.57 20.57 13.88
C GLY A 440 12.55 21.73 13.64
N ARG A 441 13.11 22.32 14.72
CA ARG A 441 14.13 23.39 14.62
C ARG A 441 15.39 22.94 13.88
N ARG A 442 15.89 21.73 14.16
CA ARG A 442 17.08 21.17 13.50
C ARG A 442 16.82 20.96 12.01
N ARG A 443 15.66 20.41 11.64
CA ARG A 443 15.22 20.24 10.24
C ARG A 443 15.09 21.59 9.53
N ALA A 444 14.47 22.59 10.16
CA ALA A 444 14.32 23.92 9.58
C ALA A 444 15.66 24.59 9.24
N THR A 445 16.69 24.37 10.06
CA THR A 445 18.05 24.92 9.86
C THR A 445 18.70 24.42 8.57
N ILE A 446 18.40 23.18 8.15
CA ILE A 446 18.98 22.56 6.95
C ILE A 446 18.08 22.68 5.71
N ALA A 447 16.78 22.96 5.87
CA ALA A 447 15.77 22.88 4.80
C ALA A 447 16.16 23.60 3.50
N ASN A 448 16.68 24.83 3.58
CA ASN A 448 17.12 25.59 2.41
C ASN A 448 18.25 24.91 1.63
N ARG A 449 19.14 24.18 2.31
CA ARG A 449 20.21 23.41 1.66
C ARG A 449 19.66 22.19 0.91
N LEU A 450 18.47 21.71 1.25
CA LEU A 450 17.83 20.57 0.62
C LEU A 450 17.03 20.92 -0.64
N LEU A 451 16.77 22.20 -0.92
CA LEU A 451 16.00 22.63 -2.10
C LEU A 451 16.74 22.41 -3.43
N SER A 452 18.07 22.31 -3.40
CA SER A 452 18.90 22.07 -4.58
C SER A 452 19.43 20.63 -4.62
N PRO A 453 19.63 20.03 -5.80
CA PRO A 453 20.31 18.73 -5.91
C PRO A 453 21.67 18.73 -5.21
N ILE A 454 21.96 17.67 -4.45
CA ILE A 454 23.27 17.48 -3.82
C ILE A 454 24.13 16.61 -4.74
N SER A 455 25.25 17.16 -5.21
CA SER A 455 26.20 16.43 -6.04
C SER A 455 27.04 15.46 -5.19
N PRO A 456 27.55 14.36 -5.76
CA PRO A 456 28.48 13.48 -5.06
C PRO A 456 29.70 14.25 -4.51
N PRO A 457 30.29 13.80 -3.39
CA PRO A 457 31.48 14.44 -2.84
C PRO A 457 32.69 14.29 -3.80
N ALA A 458 33.65 15.23 -3.72
CA ALA A 458 34.79 15.24 -4.63
C ALA A 458 35.65 13.96 -4.55
N ASP A 459 35.68 13.33 -3.37
CA ASP A 459 36.36 12.09 -3.03
C ASP A 459 35.42 10.86 -3.01
N VAL A 460 34.30 10.92 -3.76
CA VAL A 460 33.31 9.83 -3.81
C VAL A 460 33.92 8.45 -4.11
N ALA A 461 34.97 8.39 -4.95
CA ALA A 461 35.67 7.15 -5.26
C ALA A 461 36.40 6.56 -4.05
N GLU A 462 36.93 7.40 -3.15
CA GLU A 462 37.58 6.96 -1.92
C GLU A 462 36.53 6.50 -0.89
N ALA A 463 35.47 7.28 -0.72
CA ALA A 463 34.36 6.94 0.20
C ALA A 463 33.66 5.62 -0.21
N MET A 464 33.46 5.39 -1.51
CA MET A 464 32.82 4.16 -2.02
C MET A 464 33.79 3.00 -2.23
N ARG A 465 35.10 3.22 -2.08
CA ARG A 465 36.15 2.20 -2.27
C ARG A 465 35.86 0.88 -1.54
N PRO A 466 35.42 0.85 -0.27
CA PRO A 466 35.13 -0.40 0.45
C PRO A 466 34.04 -1.25 -0.26
N LEU A 467 32.96 -0.60 -0.71
CA LEU A 467 31.85 -1.26 -1.42
C LEU A 467 32.28 -1.76 -2.80
N MET A 468 32.94 -0.89 -3.57
CA MET A 468 33.41 -1.21 -4.92
C MET A 468 34.41 -2.37 -4.90
N TRP A 469 35.36 -2.32 -3.96
CA TRP A 469 36.33 -3.38 -3.74
C TRP A 469 35.66 -4.69 -3.34
N LEU A 470 34.71 -4.65 -2.40
CA LEU A 470 34.00 -5.86 -1.96
C LEU A 470 33.22 -6.47 -3.13
N LEU A 471 32.50 -5.67 -3.92
CA LEU A 471 31.80 -6.13 -5.11
C LEU A 471 32.73 -6.73 -6.15
N SER A 472 33.93 -6.18 -6.32
CA SER A 472 34.97 -6.71 -7.22
C SER A 472 35.47 -8.08 -6.75
N VAL A 473 35.88 -8.21 -5.48
CA VAL A 473 36.38 -9.48 -4.89
C VAL A 473 35.28 -10.54 -4.74
N PHE A 474 34.03 -10.13 -4.52
CA PHE A 474 32.88 -11.03 -4.42
C PHE A 474 32.67 -11.88 -5.68
N GLY A 475 33.05 -11.36 -6.85
CA GLY A 475 32.87 -12.05 -8.13
C GLY A 475 31.38 -12.23 -8.47
N LYS A 476 31.00 -13.39 -9.03
CA LYS A 476 29.62 -13.64 -9.48
C LYS A 476 28.68 -14.07 -8.36
N GLN A 477 29.14 -14.95 -7.47
CA GLN A 477 28.32 -15.52 -6.41
C GLN A 477 29.18 -16.09 -5.28
N GLN A 478 28.62 -16.12 -4.08
CA GLN A 478 29.23 -16.74 -2.90
C GLN A 478 28.24 -17.70 -2.23
N ALA A 479 28.75 -18.83 -1.73
CA ALA A 479 27.94 -19.77 -0.95
C ALA A 479 27.68 -19.23 0.45
N LEU A 480 26.45 -19.43 0.94
CA LEU A 480 26.04 -19.11 2.31
C LEU A 480 26.07 -20.35 3.19
N THR A 481 26.34 -20.15 4.48
CA THR A 481 26.14 -21.15 5.54
C THR A 481 24.64 -21.38 5.77
N GLN A 482 24.27 -22.44 6.49
CA GLN A 482 22.86 -22.70 6.84
C GLN A 482 22.19 -21.52 7.56
N ALA A 483 22.94 -20.79 8.38
CA ALA A 483 22.49 -19.59 9.09
C ALA A 483 22.42 -18.33 8.19
N GLY A 484 22.81 -18.42 6.91
CA GLY A 484 22.71 -17.33 5.94
C GLY A 484 23.89 -16.35 5.93
N TYR A 485 25.01 -16.71 6.57
CA TYR A 485 26.27 -15.96 6.54
C TYR A 485 27.17 -16.38 5.39
N LEU A 486 28.07 -15.51 4.95
CA LEU A 486 29.13 -15.83 4.01
C LEU A 486 29.98 -17.00 4.53
N ASN A 487 30.42 -17.86 3.62
CA ASN A 487 31.24 -19.01 4.00
C ASN A 487 32.62 -18.56 4.53
N ARG A 488 33.21 -19.41 5.38
CA ARG A 488 34.49 -19.15 6.05
C ARG A 488 35.63 -18.82 5.09
N ALA A 489 35.73 -19.51 3.95
CA ALA A 489 36.82 -19.32 3.00
C ALA A 489 36.80 -17.90 2.41
N PHE A 490 35.62 -17.40 2.05
CA PHE A 490 35.46 -16.04 1.55
C PHE A 490 35.71 -14.99 2.65
N VAL A 491 35.21 -15.22 3.87
CA VAL A 491 35.46 -14.32 5.02
C VAL A 491 36.96 -14.18 5.29
N GLN A 492 37.71 -15.28 5.30
CA GLN A 492 39.16 -15.27 5.52
C GLN A 492 39.90 -14.52 4.40
N GLN A 493 39.47 -14.70 3.13
CA GLN A 493 40.02 -13.95 2.00
C GLN A 493 39.80 -12.45 2.14
N VAL A 494 38.56 -12.04 2.46
CA VAL A 494 38.21 -10.63 2.66
C VAL A 494 39.01 -10.05 3.82
N SER A 495 39.02 -10.73 4.96
CA SER A 495 39.72 -10.28 6.17
C SER A 495 41.21 -10.01 5.94
N ALA A 496 41.86 -10.77 5.05
CA ALA A 496 43.27 -10.60 4.74
C ALA A 496 43.59 -9.45 3.76
N THR A 497 42.60 -8.98 2.98
CA THR A 497 42.85 -8.07 1.83
C THR A 497 41.98 -6.82 1.80
N ARG A 498 41.04 -6.69 2.73
CA ARG A 498 40.09 -5.57 2.84
C ARG A 498 40.80 -4.21 2.97
N PRO A 499 40.28 -3.15 2.32
CA PRO A 499 40.81 -1.79 2.40
C PRO A 499 40.30 -0.98 3.60
N TRP A 500 39.61 -1.61 4.56
CA TRP A 500 39.10 -0.97 5.79
C TRP A 500 39.71 -1.60 7.04
N SER A 501 39.87 -0.79 8.09
CA SER A 501 40.23 -1.25 9.43
C SER A 501 39.01 -1.81 10.15
N ASP A 502 39.22 -2.87 10.92
CA ASP A 502 38.21 -3.34 11.89
C ASP A 502 38.56 -2.72 13.25
N ALA A 503 37.79 -1.71 13.66
CA ALA A 503 38.00 -1.00 14.93
C ALA A 503 37.84 -1.92 16.16
N HIS A 504 37.27 -3.12 16.00
CA HIS A 504 36.93 -4.04 17.08
C HIS A 504 37.78 -5.32 17.09
N GLY A 505 38.66 -5.49 16.09
CA GLY A 505 39.43 -6.72 15.88
C GLY A 505 40.84 -6.42 15.35
N ALA A 506 41.77 -6.12 16.25
CA ALA A 506 43.20 -5.99 15.92
C ALA A 506 43.74 -7.31 15.33
N ASP A 507 44.26 -7.24 14.09
CA ASP A 507 45.13 -8.21 13.40
C ASP A 507 44.73 -9.69 13.31
N ARG A 508 43.55 -10.10 13.80
CA ARG A 508 43.11 -11.51 13.71
C ARG A 508 42.25 -11.75 12.47
N VAL A 509 42.63 -12.76 11.69
CA VAL A 509 41.82 -13.22 10.55
C VAL A 509 40.45 -13.70 11.04
N ALA A 510 39.39 -13.07 10.54
CA ALA A 510 38.00 -13.42 10.83
C ALA A 510 37.67 -14.84 10.34
N ASN A 511 36.91 -15.62 11.12
CA ASN A 511 36.50 -16.98 10.75
C ASN A 511 34.99 -17.09 10.46
N ALA A 512 34.21 -16.10 10.88
CA ALA A 512 32.80 -15.94 10.56
C ALA A 512 32.52 -14.50 10.10
N GLU A 513 31.44 -14.30 9.34
CA GLU A 513 31.04 -12.95 8.87
C GLU A 513 30.84 -11.98 10.04
N THR A 514 30.30 -12.46 11.16
CA THR A 514 30.08 -11.68 12.38
C THR A 514 31.36 -11.30 13.12
N ASP A 515 32.50 -11.93 12.78
CA ASP A 515 33.80 -11.56 13.33
C ASP A 515 34.38 -10.31 12.65
N ASP A 516 33.83 -9.90 11.50
CA ASP A 516 34.21 -8.69 10.76
C ASP A 516 32.97 -7.80 10.61
N VAL A 517 32.82 -6.85 11.55
CA VAL A 517 31.65 -5.96 11.62
C VAL A 517 31.50 -5.17 10.32
N GLY A 518 32.62 -4.71 9.73
CA GLY A 518 32.59 -3.94 8.49
C GLY A 518 32.11 -4.77 7.29
N LEU A 519 32.58 -6.01 7.16
CA LEU A 519 32.07 -6.93 6.14
C LEU A 519 30.56 -7.18 6.32
N HIS A 520 30.11 -7.43 7.55
CA HIS A 520 28.70 -7.66 7.83
C HIS A 520 27.82 -6.46 7.43
N GLN A 521 28.23 -5.24 7.80
CA GLN A 521 27.55 -4.00 7.43
C GLN A 521 27.54 -3.76 5.92
N LEU A 522 28.69 -3.84 5.25
CA LEU A 522 28.79 -3.61 3.81
C LEU A 522 27.94 -4.62 3.02
N ARG A 523 27.96 -5.90 3.41
CA ARG A 523 27.12 -6.93 2.80
C ARG A 523 25.63 -6.63 3.01
N GLY A 524 25.23 -6.22 4.21
CA GLY A 524 23.86 -5.79 4.50
C GLY A 524 23.42 -4.63 3.60
N LEU A 525 24.24 -3.59 3.49
CA LEU A 525 24.00 -2.42 2.64
C LEU A 525 23.92 -2.79 1.16
N LEU A 526 24.83 -3.61 0.64
CA LEU A 526 24.81 -4.07 -0.75
C LEU A 526 23.58 -4.93 -1.07
N GLN A 527 23.02 -5.64 -0.08
CA GLN A 527 21.75 -6.33 -0.26
C GLN A 527 20.56 -5.37 -0.28
N ALA A 528 20.54 -4.37 0.61
CA ALA A 528 19.52 -3.32 0.65
C ALA A 528 19.48 -2.54 -0.68
N CYS A 529 20.65 -2.16 -1.22
CA CYS A 529 20.78 -1.53 -2.54
C CYS A 529 20.42 -2.45 -3.73
N GLY A 530 20.11 -3.73 -3.49
CA GLY A 530 19.88 -4.71 -4.56
C GLY A 530 21.13 -5.07 -5.39
N ALA A 531 22.32 -4.66 -4.95
CA ALA A 531 23.60 -5.02 -5.57
C ALA A 531 23.91 -6.51 -5.39
N LEU A 532 23.48 -7.09 -4.27
CA LEU A 532 23.54 -8.51 -3.96
C LEU A 532 22.14 -9.07 -3.74
N ARG A 533 21.88 -10.29 -4.22
CA ARG A 533 20.57 -10.95 -4.07
C ARG A 533 20.72 -12.38 -3.59
N LYS A 534 20.00 -12.75 -2.53
CA LYS A 534 19.96 -14.12 -2.01
C LYS A 534 19.02 -14.99 -2.85
N ARG A 535 19.50 -16.17 -3.27
CA ARG A 535 18.71 -17.24 -3.91
C ARG A 535 19.05 -18.56 -3.25
N GLY A 536 18.16 -19.03 -2.38
CA GLY A 536 18.42 -20.21 -1.56
C GLY A 536 19.64 -20.00 -0.65
N GLN A 537 20.66 -20.85 -0.80
CA GLN A 537 21.92 -20.81 -0.05
C GLN A 537 23.07 -20.14 -0.84
N ILE A 538 22.72 -19.33 -1.84
CA ILE A 538 23.69 -18.60 -2.66
C ILE A 538 23.35 -17.11 -2.58
N LEU A 539 24.39 -16.28 -2.46
CA LEU A 539 24.31 -14.84 -2.62
C LEU A 539 24.93 -14.48 -3.98
N GLU A 540 24.15 -13.87 -4.87
CA GLU A 540 24.56 -13.54 -6.24
C GLU A 540 24.76 -12.03 -6.40
N ARG A 541 25.79 -11.63 -7.16
CA ARG A 541 25.99 -10.24 -7.58
C ARG A 541 25.08 -9.92 -8.76
N THR A 542 24.25 -8.88 -8.61
CA THR A 542 23.31 -8.47 -9.65
C THR A 542 24.00 -7.67 -10.76
N ARG A 543 23.26 -7.35 -11.83
CA ARG A 543 23.77 -6.42 -12.86
C ARG A 543 24.04 -5.02 -12.29
N LEU A 544 23.23 -4.58 -11.33
CA LEU A 544 23.45 -3.34 -10.61
C LEU A 544 24.75 -3.41 -9.80
N GLY A 545 24.95 -4.49 -9.04
CA GLY A 545 26.19 -4.70 -8.29
C GLY A 545 27.43 -4.79 -9.17
N ALA A 546 27.32 -5.31 -10.39
CA ALA A 546 28.41 -5.28 -11.35
C ALA A 546 28.76 -3.86 -11.80
N ARG A 547 27.75 -3.01 -12.09
CA ARG A 547 27.98 -1.60 -12.45
C ARG A 547 28.53 -0.79 -11.28
N MET A 548 27.99 -0.97 -10.08
CA MET A 548 28.47 -0.29 -8.86
C MET A 548 29.93 -0.62 -8.55
N ALA A 549 30.46 -1.77 -8.98
CA ALA A 549 31.87 -2.10 -8.80
C ALA A 549 32.80 -1.19 -9.61
N ASP A 550 32.31 -0.61 -10.71
CA ASP A 550 33.08 0.17 -11.68
C ASP A 550 32.69 1.66 -11.73
N ASP A 551 31.61 2.06 -11.03
CA ASP A 551 31.01 3.40 -11.07
C ASP A 551 30.73 3.90 -9.63
N ALA A 552 31.62 4.78 -9.14
CA ALA A 552 31.57 5.31 -7.78
C ALA A 552 30.37 6.23 -7.55
N GLU A 553 29.97 7.03 -8.54
CA GLU A 553 28.81 7.92 -8.41
C GLU A 553 27.51 7.11 -8.35
N LEU A 554 27.40 6.06 -9.15
CA LEU A 554 26.29 5.11 -9.05
C LEU A 554 26.28 4.41 -7.70
N ALA A 555 27.43 3.94 -7.21
CA ALA A 555 27.52 3.31 -5.91
C ALA A 555 27.05 4.25 -4.79
N TRP A 556 27.52 5.50 -4.81
CA TRP A 556 27.11 6.54 -3.85
C TRP A 556 25.62 6.85 -3.93
N ALA A 557 25.07 7.03 -5.13
CA ALA A 557 23.63 7.28 -5.32
C ALA A 557 22.76 6.13 -4.77
N GLN A 558 23.19 4.87 -4.94
CA GLN A 558 22.48 3.73 -4.36
C GLN A 558 22.56 3.68 -2.84
N VAL A 559 23.72 4.03 -2.27
CA VAL A 559 23.90 4.15 -0.82
C VAL A 559 22.98 5.23 -0.26
N VAL A 560 22.94 6.41 -0.86
CA VAL A 560 22.05 7.51 -0.45
C VAL A 560 20.57 7.09 -0.48
N ALA A 561 20.13 6.39 -1.52
CA ALA A 561 18.73 5.99 -1.69
C ALA A 561 18.27 4.87 -0.75
N HIS A 562 19.19 4.04 -0.24
CA HIS A 562 18.85 2.88 0.61
C HIS A 562 19.42 3.01 2.03
N PHE A 563 19.97 4.16 2.36
CA PHE A 563 20.54 4.37 3.68
C PHE A 563 19.43 4.33 4.73
N GLY A 564 19.57 3.45 5.72
CA GLY A 564 18.53 3.31 6.73
C GLY A 564 17.22 2.70 6.23
N GLU A 565 17.19 1.87 5.18
CA GLU A 565 15.97 1.29 4.57
C GLU A 565 14.85 0.85 5.57
N ARG A 566 15.22 0.38 6.77
CA ARG A 566 14.25 0.12 7.85
C ARG A 566 13.88 1.41 8.59
N GLN A 567 12.59 1.69 8.74
CA GLN A 567 12.07 2.92 9.35
C GLN A 567 12.82 3.36 10.63
N TRP A 568 13.06 2.45 11.60
CA TRP A 568 13.82 2.78 12.83
C TRP A 568 15.27 3.19 12.54
N GLY A 569 15.95 2.42 11.71
CA GLY A 569 17.32 2.69 11.33
C GLY A 569 17.48 4.00 10.55
N ARG A 570 16.50 4.30 9.69
CA ARG A 570 16.38 5.58 9.00
C ARG A 570 16.32 6.73 9.97
N PHE A 571 15.37 6.67 10.90
CA PHE A 571 15.15 7.71 11.90
C PHE A 571 16.41 8.00 12.71
N VAL A 572 17.07 6.96 13.21
CA VAL A 572 18.32 7.07 13.98
C VAL A 572 19.41 7.75 13.16
N THR A 573 19.61 7.32 11.91
CA THR A 573 20.65 7.90 11.06
C THR A 573 20.38 9.34 10.71
N GLU A 574 19.15 9.67 10.33
CA GLU A 574 18.76 11.03 9.96
C GLU A 574 18.90 11.98 11.13
N THR A 575 18.43 11.57 12.30
CA THR A 575 18.51 12.39 13.52
C THR A 575 19.96 12.59 13.96
N ALA A 576 20.76 11.52 13.98
CA ALA A 576 22.18 11.63 14.29
C ALA A 576 22.93 12.48 13.25
N GLY A 577 22.64 12.29 11.96
CA GLY A 577 23.22 13.07 10.87
C GLY A 577 22.88 14.56 10.96
N LEU A 578 21.63 14.90 11.30
CA LEU A 578 21.21 16.28 11.56
C LEU A 578 21.98 16.91 12.72
N MET A 579 22.16 16.19 13.82
CA MET A 579 22.91 16.67 14.98
C MET A 579 24.39 16.89 14.65
N LEU A 580 25.01 15.95 13.93
CA LEU A 580 26.40 16.05 13.50
C LEU A 580 26.63 17.19 12.49
N LEU A 581 25.71 17.41 11.54
CA LEU A 581 25.78 18.53 10.58
C LEU A 581 25.69 19.90 11.24
N GLY A 582 25.05 19.99 12.41
CA GLY A 582 24.89 21.22 13.18
C GLY A 582 25.98 21.45 14.23
N ALA A 583 26.94 20.53 14.38
CA ALA A 583 27.96 20.60 15.41
C ALA A 583 29.24 21.26 14.88
N ASP A 584 29.74 22.28 15.60
CA ASP A 584 31.03 22.93 15.28
C ASP A 584 32.25 22.03 15.55
N ARG A 585 32.07 20.96 16.33
CA ARG A 585 33.09 19.99 16.75
C ARG A 585 32.46 18.62 16.93
N GLY A 586 33.29 17.58 17.00
CA GLY A 586 32.81 16.22 17.26
C GLY A 586 31.95 16.11 18.53
N LEU A 587 30.88 15.32 18.45
CA LEU A 587 29.94 15.07 19.54
C LEU A 587 30.30 13.78 20.26
N SER A 588 30.12 13.72 21.58
CA SER A 588 30.22 12.46 22.33
C SER A 588 29.26 11.43 21.73
N ALA A 589 29.76 10.25 21.37
CA ALA A 589 28.95 9.21 20.75
C ALA A 589 27.81 8.76 21.67
N ASP A 590 28.06 8.72 22.99
CA ASP A 590 27.06 8.36 23.99
C ASP A 590 25.99 9.43 24.14
N ASP A 591 26.38 10.71 24.21
CA ASP A 591 25.44 11.83 24.33
C ASP A 591 24.60 11.95 23.05
N LEU A 592 25.22 11.79 21.88
CA LEU A 592 24.53 11.78 20.59
C LEU A 592 23.46 10.68 20.55
N MET A 593 23.81 9.45 20.94
CA MET A 593 22.85 8.33 20.93
C MET A 593 21.76 8.48 21.98
N ALA A 594 22.07 9.09 23.13
CA ALA A 594 21.07 9.40 24.16
C ALA A 594 20.06 10.43 23.66
N GLU A 595 20.53 11.51 23.01
CA GLU A 595 19.65 12.54 22.45
C GLU A 595 18.79 12.00 21.29
N VAL A 596 19.35 11.13 20.44
CA VAL A 596 18.59 10.43 19.38
C VAL A 596 17.50 9.54 19.99
N ALA A 597 17.81 8.80 21.06
CA ALA A 597 16.85 7.93 21.74
C ALA A 597 15.72 8.74 22.41
N GLU A 598 16.05 9.85 23.05
CA GLU A 598 15.06 10.79 23.62
C GLU A 598 14.14 11.34 22.53
N THR A 599 14.71 11.86 21.45
CA THR A 599 13.95 12.37 20.28
C THR A 599 13.05 11.29 19.69
N ALA A 600 13.52 10.03 19.63
CA ALA A 600 12.70 8.90 19.21
C ALA A 600 11.49 8.69 20.13
N GLY A 601 11.72 8.74 21.44
CA GLY A 601 10.67 8.64 22.46
C GLY A 601 9.58 9.69 22.31
N GLU A 602 9.99 10.96 22.10
CA GLU A 602 9.11 12.11 21.82
C GLU A 602 8.27 11.89 20.55
N MET A 603 8.90 11.38 19.50
CA MET A 603 8.25 11.09 18.22
C MET A 603 7.30 9.88 18.27
N GLY A 604 7.27 9.16 19.38
CA GLY A 604 6.36 8.04 19.63
C GLY A 604 6.93 6.66 19.30
N TRP A 605 8.22 6.54 19.02
CA TRP A 605 8.87 5.25 18.82
C TRP A 605 8.79 4.40 20.08
N ARG A 606 8.57 3.08 19.91
CA ARG A 606 8.55 2.11 21.01
C ARG A 606 9.33 0.85 20.65
N ILE A 607 10.10 0.33 21.59
CA ILE A 607 10.66 -1.02 21.59
C ILE A 607 9.61 -1.95 22.20
N ASP A 608 9.37 -3.09 21.56
CA ASP A 608 8.40 -4.10 22.01
C ASP A 608 7.01 -3.52 22.36
N ARG A 609 6.63 -2.43 21.66
CA ARG A 609 5.35 -1.68 21.74
C ARG A 609 5.08 -0.92 23.05
N THR A 610 5.94 -1.03 24.06
CA THR A 610 5.66 -0.48 25.40
C THR A 610 6.65 0.60 25.83
N GLU A 611 7.94 0.42 25.57
CA GLU A 611 8.99 1.27 26.13
C GLU A 611 9.60 2.18 25.06
N PRO A 612 9.92 3.45 25.37
CA PRO A 612 10.68 4.28 24.45
C PRO A 612 12.08 3.69 24.22
N PRO A 613 12.69 3.90 23.04
CA PRO A 613 14.05 3.44 22.78
C PRO A 613 15.05 4.02 23.78
N ASP A 614 16.03 3.20 24.17
CA ASP A 614 17.16 3.63 24.99
C ASP A 614 18.39 3.96 24.13
N GLN A 615 19.40 4.59 24.74
CA GLN A 615 20.69 4.86 24.12
C GLN A 615 21.30 3.60 23.50
N GLY A 616 21.14 2.44 24.15
CA GLY A 616 21.65 1.16 23.66
C GLY A 616 21.00 0.74 22.33
N ALA A 617 19.70 0.93 22.18
CA ALA A 617 18.95 0.63 20.96
C ALA A 617 19.29 1.60 19.83
N ALA A 618 19.40 2.90 20.13
CA ALA A 618 19.88 3.89 19.18
C ALA A 618 21.31 3.56 18.71
N SER A 619 22.22 3.26 19.64
CA SER A 619 23.60 2.88 19.35
C SER A 619 23.71 1.60 18.51
N ARG A 620 22.91 0.56 18.80
CA ARG A 620 22.85 -0.66 17.98
C ARG A 620 22.34 -0.39 16.57
N ALA A 621 21.33 0.48 16.42
CA ALA A 621 20.82 0.86 15.11
C ALA A 621 21.84 1.69 14.35
N PHE A 622 22.48 2.68 14.98
CA PHE A 622 23.49 3.53 14.37
C PHE A 622 24.72 2.73 13.91
N ARG A 623 25.21 1.79 14.73
CA ARG A 623 26.26 0.83 14.35
C ARG A 623 25.83 -0.16 13.27
N GLY A 624 24.55 -0.24 12.91
CA GLY A 624 24.10 -1.01 11.74
C GLY A 624 24.52 -0.37 10.42
N PHE A 625 24.99 0.88 10.44
CA PHE A 625 25.33 1.63 9.25
C PHE A 625 26.83 1.66 8.99
N ALA A 626 27.20 1.48 7.73
CA ALA A 626 28.59 1.42 7.28
C ALA A 626 29.31 2.79 7.26
N LEU A 627 28.85 3.80 8.01
CA LEU A 627 29.39 5.17 7.93
C LEU A 627 30.90 5.22 8.18
N GLU A 628 31.36 4.56 9.25
CA GLU A 628 32.77 4.49 9.60
C GLU A 628 33.57 3.71 8.53
N VAL A 629 33.03 2.56 8.09
CA VAL A 629 33.68 1.72 7.07
C VAL A 629 33.84 2.45 5.75
N LEU A 630 32.89 3.33 5.40
CA LEU A 630 32.90 4.19 4.22
C LEU A 630 33.72 5.48 4.42
N GLY A 631 34.30 5.71 5.59
CA GLY A 631 35.07 6.93 5.90
C GLY A 631 34.21 8.19 5.93
N LEU A 632 32.91 8.07 6.19
CA LEU A 632 31.97 9.20 6.28
C LEU A 632 31.98 9.86 7.66
N THR A 633 32.50 9.16 8.66
CA THR A 633 32.67 9.68 10.02
C THR A 633 34.11 9.47 10.48
N VAL A 634 34.58 10.37 11.33
CA VAL A 634 35.83 10.23 12.08
C VAL A 634 35.49 10.12 13.56
N GLU A 635 36.13 9.16 14.23
CA GLU A 635 36.04 8.97 15.67
C GLU A 635 37.38 9.36 16.30
N GLU A 636 37.34 10.21 17.33
CA GLU A 636 38.52 10.65 18.09
C GLU A 636 38.35 10.35 19.58
N GLY A 637 39.46 10.13 20.29
CA GLY A 637 39.46 9.90 21.74
C GLY A 637 39.47 8.43 22.18
N ASP A 638 39.73 8.21 23.46
CA ASP A 638 39.77 6.88 24.08
C ASP A 638 38.36 6.32 24.31
N TRP A 639 38.24 5.01 24.61
CA TRP A 639 36.97 4.29 24.81
C TRP A 639 35.92 4.98 25.70
N GLY A 640 36.32 5.84 26.65
CA GLY A 640 35.40 6.58 27.53
C GLY A 640 35.15 8.05 27.14
N SER A 641 35.71 8.52 26.02
CA SER A 641 35.63 9.92 25.56
C SER A 641 35.52 10.02 24.02
N ARG A 642 34.89 9.02 23.39
CA ARG A 642 34.77 8.93 21.94
C ARG A 642 33.92 10.06 21.39
N THR A 643 34.52 10.92 20.58
CA THR A 643 33.81 11.96 19.83
C THR A 643 33.67 11.56 18.37
N LEU A 644 32.49 11.80 17.80
CA LEU A 644 32.13 11.50 16.42
C LEU A 644 31.93 12.81 15.65
N ALA A 645 32.54 12.90 14.47
CA ALA A 645 32.36 13.99 13.53
C ALA A 645 32.15 13.46 12.10
N LEU A 646 31.53 14.26 11.24
CA LEU A 646 31.44 13.94 9.80
C LEU A 646 32.73 14.36 9.10
N THR A 647 33.17 13.54 8.13
CA THR A 647 34.15 13.99 7.14
C THR A 647 33.48 14.92 6.13
N PRO A 648 34.23 15.67 5.30
CA PRO A 648 33.62 16.43 4.20
C PRO A 648 32.75 15.55 3.27
N ALA A 649 33.19 14.32 2.96
CA ALA A 649 32.39 13.35 2.23
C ALA A 649 31.14 12.92 3.01
N GLY A 650 31.29 12.75 4.32
CA GLY A 650 30.19 12.48 5.26
C GLY A 650 29.13 13.56 5.27
N GLU A 651 29.52 14.83 5.35
CA GLU A 651 28.58 15.96 5.33
C GLU A 651 27.74 15.98 4.06
N VAL A 652 28.38 15.84 2.90
CA VAL A 652 27.69 15.80 1.60
C VAL A 652 26.76 14.58 1.51
N THR A 653 27.22 13.42 1.97
CA THR A 653 26.44 12.17 1.90
C THR A 653 25.22 12.22 2.83
N VAL A 654 25.40 12.68 4.07
CA VAL A 654 24.29 12.86 5.04
C VAL A 654 23.30 13.90 4.51
N LEU A 655 23.77 15.01 3.93
CA LEU A 655 22.89 16.01 3.34
C LEU A 655 22.09 15.43 2.16
N ALA A 656 22.71 14.61 1.32
CA ALA A 656 22.03 13.92 0.22
C ALA A 656 20.99 12.91 0.72
N MET A 657 21.28 12.19 1.80
CA MET A 657 20.33 11.27 2.46
C MET A 657 19.13 12.01 3.04
N LEU A 658 19.38 13.09 3.80
CA LEU A 658 18.30 13.93 4.34
C LEU A 658 17.46 14.52 3.21
N ARG A 659 18.09 14.95 2.11
CA ARG A 659 17.37 15.41 0.92
C ARG A 659 16.51 14.32 0.31
N HIS A 660 17.05 13.11 0.14
CA HIS A 660 16.31 11.97 -0.40
C HIS A 660 15.05 11.68 0.42
N THR A 661 15.14 11.80 1.75
CA THR A 661 13.99 11.66 2.65
C THR A 661 13.01 12.81 2.56
N ALA A 662 13.48 14.04 2.74
CA ALA A 662 12.63 15.21 2.79
C ALA A 662 11.93 15.50 1.44
N ALA A 663 12.54 15.11 0.33
CA ALA A 663 11.97 15.24 -1.02
C ALA A 663 11.22 13.99 -1.49
N GLY A 664 11.28 12.90 -0.73
CA GLY A 664 10.70 11.61 -1.09
C GLY A 664 9.17 11.62 -1.07
N PRO A 665 8.52 10.64 -1.72
CA PRO A 665 7.07 10.49 -1.69
C PRO A 665 6.55 10.29 -0.27
N ARG A 666 5.45 10.95 0.06
CA ARG A 666 4.75 10.76 1.34
C ARG A 666 3.83 9.56 1.27
N GLY A 667 3.65 8.85 2.38
CA GLY A 667 2.68 7.78 2.51
C GLY A 667 2.14 7.66 3.92
N HIS A 668 1.13 6.82 4.11
CA HIS A 668 0.65 6.45 5.44
C HIS A 668 1.75 5.65 6.14
N SER A 669 2.27 6.17 7.25
CA SER A 669 3.39 5.61 8.02
C SER A 669 2.96 4.54 9.02
#